data_AF-A0A1V3MU14-F1
#
_entry.id   AF-A0A1V3MU14-F1
#
_cell.length_a   1.000
_cell.length_b   1.000
_cell.length_c   1.000
_cell.angle_alpha   90.00
_cell.angle_beta   90.00
_cell.angle_gamma   90.00
#
_symmetry.space_group_name_H-M   'P 1'
#
loop_
_entity.id
_entity.type
_entity.pdbx_description
1 polymer ?
#
loop_
_entity_poly.entity_id
_entity_poly.type
_entity_poly.pdbx_seq_one_letter_code
_entity_poly.pdbx_strand_id
1 'polypeptide(L)'
;MIRIPYLLLFLIVPFFCSAATGTDSSALVKKGFQLAEKQYDLLFNEHKDLSLYPRSADPNGKTSFTSISDWTGGFWPGCLWYVFEYTAKDKWRDAALKWTNSLRENQFNTNHHDIGFVMNCSYGNAYRLTGDTTFKAILIQSAKSLLTRFNPKVGAIKSWNSFASWDGVHNYSFPVIIDNMMNLELLFLASKLSGNPVYREVAVRHAETTLKNQYRPDFSSYHVVNYDPETGQVLSRETAQGFSDNSAWARGQAWGLYGFTVMYRETRDPKYLQAAIKMADFYSKHPRLPNDKVPLWDFDVDQPGFVPNWDYRKTDFASVPRDASAAAVTASALLELVGYVQPQQQQAYSQLAQTILESLASEHYSSKVGENGYLLLKHNVGSIPHKGEIDVPLIYADYYYLEALLRWNKLVNESEQKIMREWKAMHAKKAAACADFQKQKFGMFIHWGLYAIPGGIWNGQKIEAMGSPGVAEWIQLVAKIPRSSYENLARQFNPAAFDADEIVRLAKQAGMKYLVVTSKHHDGFAMYDSKVSAFNIVQATPLKRDVIQELYDACLRQGLDFGLYYSHNIDWKDGSDAQYALTKAHDAQLNRKTDAFGANRWDPSPNSFAAYLQEKAIPQVVELLQRYKKLKYIWFDMPGLMTPQQSFRFYKTVYDLNPEVIVSERIGNGMGDYDIPGDNRIPAANERFDKPWEAIGTFNHSWGYKSYDQDWKSIDELRYWLLEICSKGGNYMLNIGPDAQGQLAEQVKQNLSILGDWLKTNGEAIYGSKPWIVQHEGPTVIQITDTEQREKEGFKANFTASDFWFTQKQDALYALAMVAPADGKVSLRSLNQHTARVRSVEVLGGGNVVFQQDQEGLHLQLPKGMSQNTLGYALKIRIEKSI
;
A
#
# COMPACT_ATOMS: atom_id res chain seq x y z
N MET A 1 18.01 25.57 -49.48
CA MET A 1 18.59 26.28 -48.32
C MET A 1 18.12 25.52 -47.08
N ILE A 2 18.91 24.56 -46.59
CA ILE A 2 19.99 24.72 -45.58
C ILE A 2 19.37 24.98 -44.20
N ARG A 3 19.66 24.29 -43.09
CA ARG A 3 20.31 23.03 -42.67
C ARG A 3 20.18 23.04 -41.12
N ILE A 4 19.99 21.88 -40.51
CA ILE A 4 20.11 21.61 -39.05
C ILE A 4 21.59 21.82 -38.59
N PRO A 5 21.90 22.09 -37.29
CA PRO A 5 22.32 21.03 -36.34
C PRO A 5 21.80 21.25 -34.87
N TYR A 6 21.27 20.23 -34.15
CA TYR A 6 21.95 19.32 -33.19
C TYR A 6 22.48 20.04 -31.91
N LEU A 7 22.44 19.55 -30.66
CA LEU A 7 22.60 18.20 -30.11
C LEU A 7 22.50 18.25 -28.54
N LEU A 8 21.90 17.23 -27.88
CA LEU A 8 22.32 16.49 -26.63
C LEU A 8 22.74 17.26 -25.33
N LEU A 9 22.64 16.78 -24.07
CA LEU A 9 22.61 15.45 -23.45
C LEU A 9 22.26 15.59 -21.92
N PHE A 10 21.77 14.48 -21.34
CA PHE A 10 21.38 14.14 -19.95
C PHE A 10 22.13 14.73 -18.74
N LEU A 11 21.44 14.81 -17.58
CA LEU A 11 21.93 14.33 -16.27
C LEU A 11 20.84 14.22 -15.18
N ILE A 12 20.41 12.97 -14.92
CA ILE A 12 20.17 12.29 -13.63
C ILE A 12 19.71 13.15 -12.42
N VAL A 13 18.47 12.94 -11.97
CA VAL A 13 18.05 13.22 -10.58
C VAL A 13 17.86 11.89 -9.85
N PRO A 14 18.63 11.58 -8.79
CA PRO A 14 18.29 10.50 -7.88
C PRO A 14 17.43 11.07 -6.74
N PHE A 15 16.12 10.85 -6.82
CA PHE A 15 15.27 10.85 -5.63
C PHE A 15 15.54 9.55 -4.86
N PHE A 16 16.24 9.64 -3.73
CA PHE A 16 16.28 8.57 -2.73
C PHE A 16 15.30 8.91 -1.60
N CYS A 17 14.03 8.52 -1.79
CA CYS A 17 13.13 8.19 -0.70
C CYS A 17 13.01 6.66 -0.67
N SER A 18 13.59 6.04 0.36
CA SER A 18 13.44 4.63 0.70
C SER A 18 12.66 4.59 2.03
N ALA A 19 11.70 3.71 2.29
CA ALA A 19 11.01 2.72 1.46
C ALA A 19 9.68 2.42 2.18
N ALA A 20 8.57 2.41 1.44
CA ALA A 20 7.34 1.77 1.90
C ALA A 20 7.48 0.26 1.62
N THR A 21 7.41 -0.58 2.64
CA THR A 21 7.36 -2.05 2.48
C THR A 21 6.02 -2.57 2.98
N GLY A 22 4.98 -2.25 2.23
CA GLY A 22 3.92 -3.22 1.98
C GLY A 22 4.37 -4.17 0.88
N THR A 23 3.76 -5.34 0.86
CA THR A 23 3.31 -6.06 -0.32
C THR A 23 2.98 -5.23 -1.53
N ASP A 24 3.93 -4.54 -2.19
CA ASP A 24 3.59 -3.86 -3.41
C ASP A 24 3.20 -4.97 -4.40
N SER A 25 1.90 -5.11 -4.65
CA SER A 25 1.37 -5.99 -5.68
C SER A 25 2.05 -5.72 -7.03
N SER A 26 2.58 -4.50 -7.21
CA SER A 26 3.44 -4.15 -8.32
C SER A 26 4.72 -4.98 -8.37
N ALA A 27 5.31 -5.42 -7.26
CA ALA A 27 6.58 -6.15 -7.23
C ALA A 27 6.46 -7.57 -7.77
N LEU A 28 5.41 -8.32 -7.38
CA LEU A 28 5.12 -9.66 -7.92
C LEU A 28 4.86 -9.60 -9.42
N VAL A 29 3.97 -8.69 -9.84
CA VAL A 29 3.60 -8.47 -11.23
C VAL A 29 4.81 -8.03 -12.05
N LYS A 30 5.58 -7.06 -11.55
CA LYS A 30 6.82 -6.58 -12.17
C LYS A 30 7.84 -7.68 -12.31
N LYS A 31 8.05 -8.53 -11.31
CA LYS A 31 8.97 -9.67 -11.39
C LYS A 31 8.56 -10.63 -12.52
N GLY A 32 7.28 -11.01 -12.56
CA GLY A 32 6.75 -11.91 -13.60
C GLY A 32 6.92 -11.33 -15.01
N PHE A 33 6.51 -10.09 -15.22
CA PHE A 33 6.64 -9.43 -16.53
C PHE A 33 8.09 -9.13 -16.91
N GLN A 34 8.98 -8.82 -15.95
CA GLN A 34 10.42 -8.67 -16.24
C GLN A 34 11.06 -9.99 -16.67
N LEU A 35 10.66 -11.11 -16.08
CA LEU A 35 11.10 -12.42 -16.54
C LEU A 35 10.57 -12.71 -17.95
N ALA A 36 9.29 -12.42 -18.21
CA ALA A 36 8.68 -12.57 -19.54
C ALA A 36 9.39 -11.73 -20.60
N GLU A 37 9.66 -10.45 -20.34
CA GLU A 37 10.41 -9.62 -21.29
C GLU A 37 11.78 -10.23 -21.62
N LYS A 38 12.52 -10.70 -20.62
CA LYS A 38 13.85 -11.28 -20.82
C LYS A 38 13.81 -12.62 -21.57
N GLN A 39 12.95 -13.53 -21.14
CA GLN A 39 12.82 -14.85 -21.78
C GLN A 39 12.30 -14.72 -23.21
N TYR A 40 11.28 -13.89 -23.42
CA TYR A 40 10.69 -13.72 -24.75
C TYR A 40 11.56 -12.91 -25.68
N ASP A 41 12.41 -12.00 -25.18
CA ASP A 41 13.44 -11.35 -26.03
C ASP A 41 14.42 -12.41 -26.56
N LEU A 42 14.83 -13.38 -25.74
CA LEU A 42 15.69 -14.49 -26.18
C LEU A 42 14.97 -15.37 -27.21
N LEU A 43 13.78 -15.86 -26.89
CA LEU A 43 13.00 -16.72 -27.78
C LEU A 43 12.68 -16.02 -29.11
N PHE A 44 12.25 -14.76 -29.05
CA PHE A 44 11.96 -13.97 -30.24
C PHE A 44 13.21 -13.76 -31.09
N ASN A 45 14.39 -13.59 -30.50
CA ASN A 45 15.64 -13.39 -31.25
C ASN A 45 16.14 -14.67 -31.91
N GLU A 46 16.02 -15.81 -31.25
CA GLU A 46 16.48 -17.09 -31.79
C GLU A 46 15.50 -17.72 -32.79
N HIS A 47 14.21 -17.40 -32.71
CA HIS A 47 13.18 -18.01 -33.54
C HIS A 47 12.34 -16.98 -34.32
N LYS A 48 12.42 -17.04 -35.65
CA LYS A 48 11.71 -16.11 -36.57
C LYS A 48 10.76 -16.81 -37.54
N ASP A 49 10.72 -18.14 -37.56
CA ASP A 49 9.86 -18.91 -38.45
C ASP A 49 8.41 -18.89 -37.96
N LEU A 50 7.56 -18.14 -38.66
CA LEU A 50 6.15 -17.96 -38.33
C LEU A 50 5.27 -19.18 -38.62
N SER A 51 5.83 -20.27 -39.16
CA SER A 51 5.12 -21.54 -39.34
C SER A 51 5.22 -22.47 -38.13
N LEU A 52 6.13 -22.18 -37.20
CA LEU A 52 6.45 -22.98 -36.03
C LEU A 52 6.22 -22.17 -34.75
N TYR A 53 5.31 -22.63 -33.89
CA TYR A 53 4.88 -21.92 -32.68
C TYR A 53 5.47 -22.58 -31.43
N PRO A 54 6.04 -21.80 -30.48
CA PRO A 54 6.52 -22.33 -29.22
C PRO A 54 5.42 -23.07 -28.47
N ARG A 55 5.73 -24.26 -27.97
CA ARG A 55 4.78 -25.11 -27.25
C ARG A 55 5.29 -25.55 -25.88
N SER A 56 6.50 -26.08 -25.82
CA SER A 56 7.08 -26.64 -24.60
C SER A 56 8.63 -26.59 -24.68
N ALA A 57 9.32 -27.47 -23.98
CA ALA A 57 10.75 -27.70 -24.12
C ALA A 57 11.05 -29.19 -24.38
N ASP A 58 12.13 -29.44 -25.11
CA ASP A 58 12.69 -30.77 -25.30
C ASP A 58 13.45 -31.25 -24.05
N PRO A 59 13.88 -32.53 -23.97
CA PRO A 59 14.64 -33.04 -22.84
C PRO A 59 16.00 -32.35 -22.59
N ASN A 60 16.51 -31.57 -23.55
CA ASN A 60 17.72 -30.76 -23.41
C ASN A 60 17.43 -29.33 -22.94
N GLY A 61 16.16 -29.00 -22.68
CA GLY A 61 15.72 -27.68 -22.24
C GLY A 61 15.61 -26.64 -23.36
N LYS A 62 15.68 -27.06 -24.64
CA LYS A 62 15.44 -26.17 -25.78
C LYS A 62 13.96 -26.05 -26.08
N THR A 63 13.51 -24.91 -26.60
CA THR A 63 12.11 -24.71 -26.98
C THR A 63 11.69 -25.74 -28.03
N SER A 64 10.57 -26.41 -27.79
CA SER A 64 9.92 -27.27 -28.76
C SER A 64 8.77 -26.52 -29.42
N PHE A 65 8.57 -26.79 -30.72
CA PHE A 65 7.63 -26.07 -31.56
C PHE A 65 6.56 -26.98 -32.12
N THR A 66 5.43 -26.39 -32.49
CA THR A 66 4.33 -27.05 -33.18
C THR A 66 3.90 -26.26 -34.42
N SER A 67 3.12 -26.89 -35.30
CA SER A 67 2.60 -26.23 -36.50
C SER A 67 1.52 -25.18 -36.18
N ILE A 68 1.26 -24.28 -37.13
CA ILE A 68 0.21 -23.26 -37.03
C ILE A 68 -1.21 -23.84 -36.82
N SER A 69 -1.45 -25.09 -37.21
CA SER A 69 -2.75 -25.76 -37.08
C SER A 69 -2.97 -26.42 -35.72
N ASP A 70 -1.96 -26.39 -34.84
CA ASP A 70 -2.08 -26.94 -33.49
C ASP A 70 -2.94 -26.06 -32.59
N TRP A 71 -3.65 -26.70 -31.66
CA TRP A 71 -4.56 -26.02 -30.72
C TRP A 71 -3.84 -25.00 -29.82
N THR A 72 -2.53 -25.14 -29.60
CA THR A 72 -1.76 -24.23 -28.75
C THR A 72 -1.27 -22.96 -29.46
N GLY A 73 -1.46 -22.85 -30.79
CA GLY A 73 -0.86 -21.77 -31.59
C GLY A 73 -1.26 -20.36 -31.16
N GLY A 74 -2.42 -20.18 -30.53
CA GLY A 74 -2.90 -18.87 -30.07
C GLY A 74 -2.21 -18.32 -28.81
N PHE A 75 -1.59 -19.17 -28.00
CA PHE A 75 -1.07 -18.76 -26.69
C PHE A 75 0.19 -17.93 -26.80
N TRP A 76 1.11 -18.26 -27.71
CA TRP A 76 2.35 -17.49 -27.91
C TRP A 76 2.10 -16.01 -28.27
N PRO A 77 1.37 -15.67 -29.36
CA PRO A 77 1.00 -14.29 -29.63
C PRO A 77 0.18 -13.67 -28.48
N GLY A 78 -0.62 -14.48 -27.77
CA GLY A 78 -1.34 -14.07 -26.58
C GLY A 78 -0.42 -13.58 -25.43
N CYS A 79 0.65 -14.32 -25.14
CA CYS A 79 1.66 -13.91 -24.16
C CYS A 79 2.30 -12.57 -24.55
N LEU A 80 2.64 -12.39 -25.83
CA LEU A 80 3.20 -11.13 -26.34
C LEU A 80 2.22 -9.96 -26.19
N TRP A 81 0.91 -10.19 -26.42
CA TRP A 81 -0.13 -9.19 -26.18
C TRP A 81 -0.23 -8.80 -24.70
N TYR A 82 -0.14 -9.75 -23.77
CA TYR A 82 -0.13 -9.43 -22.34
C TYR A 82 1.13 -8.68 -21.90
N VAL A 83 2.30 -9.02 -22.45
CA VAL A 83 3.52 -8.25 -22.21
C VAL A 83 3.38 -6.83 -22.75
N PHE A 84 2.75 -6.64 -23.92
CA PHE A 84 2.43 -5.30 -24.42
C PHE A 84 1.45 -4.55 -23.51
N GLU A 85 0.36 -5.19 -23.08
CA GLU A 85 -0.65 -4.59 -22.19
C GLU A 85 -0.03 -4.09 -20.88
N TYR A 86 0.92 -4.84 -20.32
CA TYR A 86 1.61 -4.43 -19.10
C TYR A 86 2.66 -3.33 -19.34
N THR A 87 3.47 -3.46 -20.41
CA THR A 87 4.66 -2.61 -20.61
C THR A 87 4.40 -1.36 -21.44
N ALA A 88 3.34 -1.35 -22.24
CA ALA A 88 3.04 -0.38 -23.28
C ALA A 88 4.18 -0.17 -24.30
N LYS A 89 5.10 -1.13 -24.47
CA LYS A 89 6.22 -1.02 -25.41
C LYS A 89 5.82 -1.53 -26.79
N ASP A 90 5.90 -0.66 -27.79
CA ASP A 90 5.56 -0.95 -29.20
C ASP A 90 6.24 -2.19 -29.78
N LYS A 91 7.47 -2.51 -29.36
CA LYS A 91 8.17 -3.74 -29.80
C LYS A 91 7.34 -5.01 -29.56
N TRP A 92 6.62 -5.08 -28.44
CA TRP A 92 5.81 -6.23 -28.06
C TRP A 92 4.49 -6.25 -28.82
N ARG A 93 3.86 -5.08 -29.05
CA ARG A 93 2.69 -4.95 -29.94
C ARG A 93 3.02 -5.47 -31.34
N ASP A 94 4.12 -5.00 -31.91
CA ASP A 94 4.49 -5.30 -33.30
C ASP A 94 4.85 -6.79 -33.46
N ALA A 95 5.56 -7.37 -32.47
CA ALA A 95 5.81 -8.81 -32.42
C ALA A 95 4.51 -9.62 -32.29
N ALA A 96 3.63 -9.25 -31.34
CA ALA A 96 2.34 -9.91 -31.14
C ALA A 96 1.47 -9.88 -32.39
N LEU A 97 1.41 -8.73 -33.06
CA LEU A 97 0.67 -8.53 -34.31
C LEU A 97 1.21 -9.40 -35.45
N LYS A 98 2.54 -9.51 -35.57
CA LYS A 98 3.19 -10.37 -36.58
C LYS A 98 2.80 -11.83 -36.40
N TRP A 99 2.93 -12.37 -35.18
CA TRP A 99 2.59 -13.75 -34.84
C TRP A 99 1.09 -14.04 -34.86
N THR A 100 0.25 -13.04 -34.54
CA THR A 100 -1.21 -13.16 -34.66
C THR A 100 -1.62 -13.28 -36.13
N ASN A 101 -1.05 -12.44 -37.01
CA ASN A 101 -1.42 -12.44 -38.42
C ASN A 101 -1.05 -13.73 -39.17
N SER A 102 0.02 -14.43 -38.77
CA SER A 102 0.37 -15.73 -39.37
C SER A 102 -0.64 -16.84 -39.05
N LEU A 103 -1.50 -16.68 -38.03
CA LEU A 103 -2.59 -17.62 -37.75
C LEU A 103 -3.84 -17.41 -38.61
N ARG A 104 -3.85 -16.44 -39.54
CA ARG A 104 -5.05 -16.02 -40.28
C ARG A 104 -5.83 -17.18 -40.92
N GLU A 105 -5.15 -18.15 -41.50
CA GLU A 105 -5.78 -19.28 -42.19
C GLU A 105 -6.59 -20.19 -41.26
N ASN A 106 -6.30 -20.18 -39.95
CA ASN A 106 -7.08 -20.92 -38.97
C ASN A 106 -8.53 -20.45 -38.85
N GLN A 107 -8.88 -19.24 -39.33
CA GLN A 107 -10.28 -18.80 -39.34
C GLN A 107 -11.22 -19.76 -40.10
N PHE A 108 -10.69 -20.60 -41.00
CA PHE A 108 -11.42 -21.63 -41.75
C PHE A 108 -11.24 -23.05 -41.20
N ASN A 109 -10.53 -23.24 -40.10
CA ASN A 109 -10.26 -24.55 -39.52
C ASN A 109 -11.51 -25.10 -38.80
N THR A 110 -12.08 -26.19 -39.33
CA THR A 110 -13.24 -26.90 -38.78
C THR A 110 -12.88 -28.24 -38.13
N ASN A 111 -11.58 -28.58 -38.06
CA ASN A 111 -11.12 -29.92 -37.70
C ASN A 111 -11.24 -30.23 -36.20
N HIS A 112 -11.21 -29.20 -35.34
CA HIS A 112 -11.29 -29.36 -33.88
C HIS A 112 -11.95 -28.14 -33.22
N HIS A 113 -12.37 -28.32 -31.97
CA HIS A 113 -13.06 -27.30 -31.18
C HIS A 113 -12.14 -26.19 -30.65
N ASP A 114 -10.85 -26.47 -30.48
CA ASP A 114 -9.86 -25.53 -29.92
C ASP A 114 -9.53 -24.32 -30.80
N ILE A 115 -10.26 -24.12 -31.90
CA ILE A 115 -10.14 -22.90 -32.69
C ILE A 115 -10.47 -21.64 -31.85
N GLY A 116 -11.25 -21.79 -30.77
CA GLY A 116 -11.47 -20.74 -29.77
C GLY A 116 -10.18 -20.32 -29.09
N PHE A 117 -9.36 -21.25 -28.60
CA PHE A 117 -8.03 -20.94 -28.06
C PHE A 117 -7.13 -20.27 -29.09
N VAL A 118 -7.03 -20.85 -30.29
CA VAL A 118 -6.12 -20.34 -31.33
C VAL A 118 -6.46 -18.90 -31.70
N MET A 119 -7.74 -18.60 -31.91
CA MET A 119 -8.18 -17.31 -32.45
C MET A 119 -8.51 -16.29 -31.37
N ASN A 120 -9.09 -16.68 -30.24
CA ASN A 120 -9.47 -15.73 -29.19
C ASN A 120 -8.26 -15.27 -28.36
N CYS A 121 -7.32 -16.16 -28.04
CA CYS A 121 -6.09 -15.78 -27.31
C CYS A 121 -5.17 -14.88 -28.16
N SER A 122 -5.24 -14.97 -29.49
CA SER A 122 -4.46 -14.16 -30.42
C SER A 122 -5.27 -12.94 -30.93
N TYR A 123 -6.14 -13.13 -31.91
CA TYR A 123 -6.96 -12.07 -32.52
C TYR A 123 -7.94 -11.43 -31.55
N GLY A 124 -8.47 -12.18 -30.57
CA GLY A 124 -9.36 -11.62 -29.55
C GLY A 124 -8.62 -10.57 -28.69
N ASN A 125 -7.40 -10.89 -28.24
CA ASN A 125 -6.53 -9.94 -27.54
C ASN A 125 -6.07 -8.79 -28.44
N ALA A 126 -5.71 -9.05 -29.70
CA ALA A 126 -5.38 -8.00 -30.67
C ALA A 126 -6.53 -7.00 -30.83
N TYR A 127 -7.76 -7.48 -31.03
CA TYR A 127 -8.95 -6.63 -31.12
C TYR A 127 -9.21 -5.86 -29.82
N ARG A 128 -9.13 -6.53 -28.66
CA ARG A 128 -9.35 -5.92 -27.34
C ARG A 128 -8.38 -4.76 -27.07
N LEU A 129 -7.11 -4.91 -27.42
CA LEU A 129 -6.06 -3.95 -27.08
C LEU A 129 -5.87 -2.84 -28.11
N THR A 130 -6.15 -3.11 -29.39
CA THR A 130 -5.94 -2.14 -30.48
C THR A 130 -7.21 -1.45 -30.94
N GLY A 131 -8.37 -2.09 -30.74
CA GLY A 131 -9.64 -1.64 -31.33
C GLY A 131 -9.70 -1.80 -32.86
N ASP A 132 -8.70 -2.43 -33.49
CA ASP A 132 -8.64 -2.56 -34.95
C ASP A 132 -9.79 -3.43 -35.46
N THR A 133 -10.73 -2.77 -36.13
CA THR A 133 -11.95 -3.40 -36.62
C THR A 133 -11.72 -4.39 -37.76
N THR A 134 -10.54 -4.43 -38.38
CA THR A 134 -10.21 -5.40 -39.43
C THR A 134 -10.19 -6.84 -38.91
N PHE A 135 -9.95 -7.05 -37.61
CA PHE A 135 -10.00 -8.38 -36.98
C PHE A 135 -11.41 -8.93 -36.78
N LYS A 136 -12.45 -8.07 -36.85
CA LYS A 136 -13.84 -8.50 -36.59
C LYS A 136 -14.29 -9.62 -37.54
N ALA A 137 -14.01 -9.45 -38.84
CA ALA A 137 -14.39 -10.44 -39.86
C ALA A 137 -13.72 -11.79 -39.60
N ILE A 138 -12.44 -11.78 -39.20
CA ILE A 138 -11.67 -12.98 -38.86
C ILE A 138 -12.29 -13.68 -37.66
N LEU A 139 -12.55 -12.96 -36.56
CA LEU A 139 -13.14 -13.54 -35.35
C LEU A 139 -14.54 -14.13 -35.59
N ILE A 140 -15.37 -13.43 -36.37
CA ILE A 140 -16.70 -13.93 -36.75
C ILE A 140 -16.57 -15.19 -37.63
N GLN A 141 -15.65 -15.19 -38.60
CA GLN A 141 -15.42 -16.36 -39.45
C GLN A 141 -14.91 -17.57 -38.66
N SER A 142 -13.97 -17.37 -37.72
CA SER A 142 -13.51 -18.42 -36.81
C SER A 142 -14.66 -19.01 -35.97
N ALA A 143 -15.56 -18.16 -35.48
CA ALA A 143 -16.75 -18.61 -34.75
C ALA A 143 -17.70 -19.42 -35.64
N LYS A 144 -17.87 -19.06 -36.92
CA LYS A 144 -18.63 -19.88 -37.88
C LYS A 144 -17.99 -21.25 -38.06
N SER A 145 -16.67 -21.31 -38.17
CA SER A 145 -15.94 -22.58 -38.28
C SER A 145 -16.14 -23.45 -37.03
N LEU A 146 -16.09 -22.86 -35.83
CA LEU A 146 -16.42 -23.56 -34.58
C LEU A 146 -17.86 -24.09 -34.55
N LEU A 147 -18.83 -23.30 -35.03
CA LEU A 147 -20.24 -23.69 -35.06
C LEU A 147 -20.51 -24.92 -35.93
N THR A 148 -19.69 -25.21 -36.95
CA THR A 148 -19.86 -26.43 -37.77
C THR A 148 -19.77 -27.73 -36.97
N ARG A 149 -19.18 -27.68 -35.77
CA ARG A 149 -19.04 -28.81 -34.86
C ARG A 149 -20.19 -28.92 -33.86
N PHE A 150 -21.15 -28.00 -33.85
CA PHE A 150 -22.32 -28.05 -32.98
C PHE A 150 -23.36 -29.05 -33.52
N ASN A 151 -23.86 -29.92 -32.65
CA ASN A 151 -25.00 -30.78 -32.95
C ASN A 151 -26.19 -30.36 -32.08
N PRO A 152 -27.32 -29.93 -32.66
CA PRO A 152 -28.48 -29.45 -31.90
C PRO A 152 -29.19 -30.54 -31.09
N LYS A 153 -29.12 -31.81 -31.50
CA LYS A 153 -29.71 -32.94 -30.76
C LYS A 153 -28.92 -33.24 -29.49
N VAL A 154 -27.60 -33.27 -29.60
CA VAL A 154 -26.70 -33.39 -28.43
C VAL A 154 -26.75 -32.12 -27.58
N GLY A 155 -26.86 -30.95 -28.22
CA GLY A 155 -26.79 -29.65 -27.56
C GLY A 155 -25.36 -29.20 -27.24
N ALA A 156 -24.34 -29.80 -27.86
CA ALA A 156 -22.94 -29.50 -27.58
C ALA A 156 -22.08 -29.44 -28.86
N ILE A 157 -20.85 -28.97 -28.69
CA ILE A 157 -19.84 -28.82 -29.74
C ILE A 157 -18.92 -30.04 -29.64
N LYS A 158 -18.72 -30.78 -30.73
CA LYS A 158 -17.90 -31.99 -30.77
C LYS A 158 -16.42 -31.64 -30.58
N SER A 159 -15.72 -32.28 -29.65
CA SER A 159 -14.31 -31.99 -29.37
C SER A 159 -13.38 -32.53 -30.45
N TRP A 160 -13.50 -33.83 -30.73
CA TRP A 160 -12.67 -34.57 -31.66
C TRP A 160 -13.51 -35.33 -32.67
N ASN A 161 -12.91 -35.76 -33.78
CA ASN A 161 -13.56 -36.70 -34.71
C ASN A 161 -13.67 -38.08 -34.06
N SER A 162 -14.33 -39.05 -34.70
CA SER A 162 -14.59 -40.34 -34.06
C SER A 162 -13.38 -41.25 -34.05
N PHE A 163 -13.09 -41.85 -32.89
CA PHE A 163 -12.00 -42.82 -32.66
C PHE A 163 -12.33 -43.69 -31.44
N ALA A 164 -11.60 -44.79 -31.24
CA ALA A 164 -11.76 -45.64 -30.06
C ALA A 164 -11.39 -44.90 -28.77
N SER A 165 -12.11 -45.15 -27.67
CA SER A 165 -11.72 -44.64 -26.36
C SER A 165 -10.32 -45.14 -25.98
N TRP A 166 -9.68 -44.44 -25.06
CA TRP A 166 -8.29 -44.71 -24.69
C TRP A 166 -8.09 -46.03 -23.95
N ASP A 167 -9.14 -46.52 -23.28
CA ASP A 167 -9.19 -47.86 -22.70
C ASP A 167 -9.58 -48.95 -23.71
N GLY A 168 -9.93 -48.57 -24.95
CA GLY A 168 -10.33 -49.47 -26.02
C GLY A 168 -11.75 -50.06 -25.87
N VAL A 169 -12.53 -49.63 -24.88
CA VAL A 169 -13.85 -50.22 -24.55
C VAL A 169 -14.97 -49.61 -25.40
N HIS A 170 -14.97 -48.30 -25.59
CA HIS A 170 -16.01 -47.55 -26.31
C HIS A 170 -15.48 -47.00 -27.64
N ASN A 171 -16.40 -46.60 -28.51
CA ASN A 171 -16.07 -45.76 -29.66
C ASN A 171 -16.63 -44.34 -29.43
N TYR A 172 -15.75 -43.35 -29.43
CA TYR A 172 -16.14 -41.95 -29.29
C TYR A 172 -16.88 -41.46 -30.53
N SER A 173 -18.21 -41.51 -30.46
CA SER A 173 -19.11 -41.14 -31.56
C SER A 173 -19.33 -39.62 -31.58
N PHE A 174 -19.49 -39.01 -30.41
CA PHE A 174 -19.54 -37.57 -30.22
C PHE A 174 -18.91 -37.21 -28.86
N PRO A 175 -17.57 -37.22 -28.75
CA PRO A 175 -16.90 -36.86 -27.50
C PRO A 175 -16.98 -35.35 -27.27
N VAL A 176 -17.34 -34.96 -26.06
CA VAL A 176 -17.28 -33.58 -25.56
C VAL A 176 -16.40 -33.56 -24.33
N ILE A 177 -15.38 -32.69 -24.32
CA ILE A 177 -14.50 -32.48 -23.17
C ILE A 177 -14.79 -31.18 -22.44
N ILE A 178 -14.43 -31.12 -21.16
CA ILE A 178 -14.67 -29.93 -20.33
C ILE A 178 -13.97 -28.68 -20.89
N ASP A 179 -12.86 -28.86 -21.61
CA ASP A 179 -12.04 -27.82 -22.25
C ASP A 179 -12.85 -27.01 -23.28
N ASN A 180 -13.91 -27.60 -23.87
CA ASN A 180 -14.81 -26.88 -24.76
C ASN A 180 -15.41 -25.62 -24.13
N MET A 181 -15.56 -25.59 -22.80
CA MET A 181 -16.04 -24.42 -22.07
C MET A 181 -15.20 -23.17 -22.34
N MET A 182 -13.89 -23.34 -22.55
CA MET A 182 -12.96 -22.24 -22.85
C MET A 182 -13.20 -21.63 -24.23
N ASN A 183 -13.68 -22.45 -25.17
CA ASN A 183 -13.88 -22.05 -26.56
C ASN A 183 -15.21 -21.29 -26.77
N LEU A 184 -16.11 -21.29 -25.78
CA LEU A 184 -17.40 -20.59 -25.85
C LEU A 184 -17.25 -19.06 -25.86
N GLU A 185 -16.15 -18.54 -25.30
CA GLU A 185 -15.88 -17.10 -25.27
C GLU A 185 -15.83 -16.49 -26.68
N LEU A 186 -15.26 -17.21 -27.65
CA LEU A 186 -15.24 -16.80 -29.06
C LEU A 186 -16.66 -16.64 -29.63
N LEU A 187 -17.58 -17.53 -29.26
CA LEU A 187 -18.97 -17.46 -29.73
C LEU A 187 -19.70 -16.24 -29.15
N PHE A 188 -19.52 -15.93 -27.87
CA PHE A 188 -20.06 -14.70 -27.28
C PHE A 188 -19.49 -13.45 -27.94
N LEU A 189 -18.17 -13.43 -28.19
CA LEU A 189 -17.52 -12.33 -28.90
C LEU A 189 -18.11 -12.16 -30.31
N ALA A 190 -18.24 -13.25 -31.07
CA ALA A 190 -18.84 -13.21 -32.40
C ALA A 190 -20.30 -12.75 -32.39
N SER A 191 -21.09 -13.15 -31.39
CA SER A 191 -22.46 -12.65 -31.22
C SER A 191 -22.49 -11.14 -31.03
N LYS A 192 -21.64 -10.59 -30.14
CA LYS A 192 -21.53 -9.15 -29.92
C LYS A 192 -21.07 -8.40 -31.18
N LEU A 193 -20.10 -8.95 -31.91
CA LEU A 193 -19.52 -8.30 -33.09
C LEU A 193 -20.44 -8.32 -34.31
N SER A 194 -21.24 -9.38 -34.47
CA SER A 194 -22.11 -9.57 -35.64
C SER A 194 -23.57 -9.18 -35.39
N GLY A 195 -24.00 -9.11 -34.13
CA GLY A 195 -25.42 -8.99 -33.76
C GLY A 195 -26.22 -10.28 -33.94
N ASN A 196 -25.61 -11.38 -34.40
CA ASN A 196 -26.32 -12.64 -34.62
C ASN A 196 -26.42 -13.44 -33.30
N PRO A 197 -27.64 -13.77 -32.83
CA PRO A 197 -27.83 -14.45 -31.56
C PRO A 197 -27.42 -15.94 -31.58
N VAL A 198 -27.29 -16.57 -32.76
CA VAL A 198 -27.03 -18.02 -32.86
C VAL A 198 -25.76 -18.44 -32.12
N TYR A 199 -24.70 -17.61 -32.16
CA TYR A 199 -23.45 -17.92 -31.46
C TYR A 199 -23.66 -17.96 -29.93
N ARG A 200 -24.42 -17.00 -29.40
CA ARG A 200 -24.77 -16.94 -27.97
C ARG A 200 -25.63 -18.13 -27.57
N GLU A 201 -26.65 -18.44 -28.36
CA GLU A 201 -27.58 -19.55 -28.10
C GLU A 201 -26.86 -20.89 -28.06
N VAL A 202 -25.95 -21.14 -29.02
CA VAL A 202 -25.12 -22.36 -29.05
C VAL A 202 -24.18 -22.43 -27.84
N ALA A 203 -23.55 -21.31 -27.45
CA ALA A 203 -22.70 -21.28 -26.27
C ALA A 203 -23.46 -21.61 -24.99
N VAL A 204 -24.65 -21.02 -24.81
CA VAL A 204 -25.55 -21.32 -23.67
C VAL A 204 -25.97 -22.78 -23.68
N ARG A 205 -26.41 -23.31 -24.83
CA ARG A 205 -26.86 -24.70 -24.97
C ARG A 205 -25.74 -25.69 -24.66
N HIS A 206 -24.52 -25.39 -25.11
CA HIS A 206 -23.33 -26.18 -24.76
C HIS A 206 -23.11 -26.20 -23.26
N ALA A 207 -23.02 -25.04 -22.62
CA ALA A 207 -22.77 -24.93 -21.19
C ALA A 207 -23.87 -25.60 -20.34
N GLU A 208 -25.13 -25.57 -20.77
CA GLU A 208 -26.22 -26.30 -20.11
C GLU A 208 -26.07 -27.81 -20.24
N THR A 209 -25.64 -28.29 -21.40
CA THR A 209 -25.35 -29.72 -21.62
C THR A 209 -24.17 -30.18 -20.77
N THR A 210 -23.11 -29.37 -20.67
CA THR A 210 -21.97 -29.58 -19.78
C THR A 210 -22.41 -29.62 -18.31
N LEU A 211 -23.19 -28.65 -17.83
CA LEU A 211 -23.72 -28.66 -16.46
C LEU A 211 -24.52 -29.92 -16.15
N LYS A 212 -25.31 -30.39 -17.11
CA LYS A 212 -26.16 -31.57 -16.93
C LYS A 212 -25.35 -32.87 -16.85
N ASN A 213 -24.31 -33.02 -17.67
CA ASN A 213 -23.72 -34.32 -17.94
C ASN A 213 -22.24 -34.47 -17.53
N GLN A 214 -21.46 -33.38 -17.55
CA GLN A 214 -20.03 -33.36 -17.20
C GLN A 214 -19.78 -32.93 -15.75
N TYR A 215 -20.69 -32.15 -15.16
CA TYR A 215 -20.57 -31.66 -13.78
C TYR A 215 -21.00 -32.74 -12.78
N ARG A 216 -20.13 -33.07 -11.81
CA ARG A 216 -20.40 -34.12 -10.82
C ARG A 216 -21.08 -33.59 -9.55
N PRO A 217 -21.73 -34.45 -8.74
CA PRO A 217 -22.32 -34.05 -7.47
C PRO A 217 -21.33 -33.47 -6.44
N ASP A 218 -20.06 -33.88 -6.50
CA ASP A 218 -18.97 -33.40 -5.64
C ASP A 218 -18.31 -32.11 -6.18
N PHE A 219 -18.85 -31.55 -7.27
CA PHE A 219 -18.38 -30.34 -7.94
C PHE A 219 -17.05 -30.48 -8.70
N SER A 220 -16.54 -31.70 -8.85
CA SER A 220 -15.54 -32.01 -9.86
C SER A 220 -16.19 -32.20 -11.25
N SER A 221 -15.38 -32.48 -12.27
CA SER A 221 -15.86 -32.69 -13.64
C SER A 221 -15.37 -34.02 -14.21
N TYR A 222 -16.20 -34.64 -15.04
CA TYR A 222 -15.71 -35.64 -16.00
C TYR A 222 -14.90 -34.93 -17.06
N HIS A 223 -13.77 -35.53 -17.47
CA HIS A 223 -13.02 -34.98 -18.58
C HIS A 223 -13.80 -35.16 -19.89
N VAL A 224 -14.19 -36.41 -20.24
CA VAL A 224 -14.88 -36.73 -21.49
C VAL A 224 -16.31 -37.22 -21.22
N VAL A 225 -17.28 -36.73 -21.99
CA VAL A 225 -18.61 -37.35 -22.09
C VAL A 225 -18.90 -37.64 -23.56
N ASN A 226 -19.17 -38.89 -23.86
CA ASN A 226 -19.48 -39.35 -25.21
C ASN A 226 -21.00 -39.42 -25.39
N TYR A 227 -21.50 -38.93 -26.52
CA TYR A 227 -22.92 -38.90 -26.83
C TYR A 227 -23.25 -39.69 -28.10
N ASP A 228 -24.48 -40.15 -28.18
CA ASP A 228 -25.10 -40.56 -29.43
C ASP A 228 -25.47 -39.30 -30.23
N PRO A 229 -24.90 -39.10 -31.43
CA PRO A 229 -25.18 -37.91 -32.24
C PRO A 229 -26.62 -37.82 -32.77
N GLU A 230 -27.36 -38.94 -32.81
CA GLU A 230 -28.72 -39.01 -33.32
C GLU A 230 -29.79 -38.80 -32.25
N THR A 231 -29.50 -39.14 -31.00
CA THR A 231 -30.46 -39.04 -29.88
C THR A 231 -30.07 -38.03 -28.81
N GLY A 232 -28.78 -37.68 -28.70
CA GLY A 232 -28.24 -36.85 -27.61
C GLY A 232 -28.08 -37.60 -26.28
N GLN A 233 -28.28 -38.93 -26.26
CA GLN A 233 -28.08 -39.75 -25.07
C GLN A 233 -26.60 -39.82 -24.69
N VAL A 234 -26.29 -39.76 -23.39
CA VAL A 234 -24.94 -40.04 -22.87
C VAL A 234 -24.65 -41.53 -23.01
N LEU A 235 -23.60 -41.86 -23.76
CA LEU A 235 -23.12 -43.23 -23.96
C LEU A 235 -22.12 -43.63 -22.87
N SER A 236 -21.19 -42.74 -22.53
CA SER A 236 -20.15 -43.00 -21.54
C SER A 236 -19.62 -41.69 -20.94
N ARG A 237 -18.99 -41.80 -19.77
CA ARG A 237 -18.27 -40.71 -19.12
C ARG A 237 -16.90 -41.21 -18.72
N GLU A 238 -15.87 -40.59 -19.24
CA GLU A 238 -14.52 -41.16 -19.30
C GLU A 238 -13.45 -40.10 -19.06
N THR A 239 -12.19 -40.52 -19.07
CA THR A 239 -11.02 -39.66 -19.08
C THR A 239 -10.12 -39.88 -20.28
N ALA A 240 -9.47 -38.80 -20.74
CA ALA A 240 -8.40 -38.85 -21.74
C ALA A 240 -7.05 -38.33 -21.22
N GLN A 241 -7.05 -37.58 -20.12
CA GLN A 241 -5.85 -36.92 -19.57
C GLN A 241 -5.76 -37.01 -18.06
N GLY A 242 -6.84 -37.43 -17.38
CA GLY A 242 -6.88 -37.66 -15.94
C GLY A 242 -6.46 -39.07 -15.57
N PHE A 243 -6.40 -39.32 -14.26
CA PHE A 243 -6.00 -40.59 -13.69
C PHE A 243 -6.99 -41.71 -13.99
N SER A 244 -8.28 -41.49 -13.73
CA SER A 244 -9.34 -42.46 -13.99
C SER A 244 -10.64 -41.75 -14.38
N ASP A 245 -11.62 -42.50 -14.90
CA ASP A 245 -12.91 -41.91 -15.30
C ASP A 245 -13.65 -41.25 -14.13
N ASN A 246 -13.38 -41.69 -12.90
CA ASN A 246 -13.95 -41.13 -11.68
C ASN A 246 -13.08 -40.07 -10.99
N SER A 247 -11.85 -39.80 -11.46
CA SER A 247 -10.96 -38.81 -10.86
C SER A 247 -11.23 -37.38 -11.34
N ALA A 248 -10.74 -36.42 -10.58
CA ALA A 248 -10.74 -35.00 -10.87
C ALA A 248 -9.38 -34.56 -11.44
N TRP A 249 -9.28 -34.60 -12.77
CA TRP A 249 -8.13 -34.05 -13.50
C TRP A 249 -7.99 -32.55 -13.25
N ALA A 250 -6.81 -32.12 -12.77
CA ALA A 250 -6.67 -30.79 -12.18
C ALA A 250 -6.87 -29.66 -13.21
N ARG A 251 -6.34 -29.81 -14.42
CA ARG A 251 -6.51 -28.78 -15.46
C ARG A 251 -7.92 -28.76 -16.05
N GLY A 252 -8.58 -29.91 -16.20
CA GLY A 252 -9.98 -29.96 -16.58
C GLY A 252 -10.88 -29.23 -15.59
N GLN A 253 -10.58 -29.38 -14.28
CA GLN A 253 -11.27 -28.63 -13.24
C GLN A 253 -11.02 -27.11 -13.37
N ALA A 254 -9.79 -26.71 -13.69
CA ALA A 254 -9.44 -25.30 -13.92
C ALA A 254 -10.17 -24.72 -15.16
N TRP A 255 -10.27 -25.48 -16.26
CA TRP A 255 -11.06 -25.10 -17.44
C TRP A 255 -12.54 -24.95 -17.15
N GLY A 256 -13.13 -25.87 -16.37
CA GLY A 256 -14.51 -25.76 -15.93
C GLY A 256 -14.74 -24.48 -15.12
N LEU A 257 -13.89 -24.21 -14.13
CA LEU A 257 -13.97 -23.02 -13.30
C LEU A 257 -13.88 -21.73 -14.14
N TYR A 258 -12.89 -21.64 -15.02
CA TYR A 258 -12.72 -20.49 -15.91
C TYR A 258 -13.94 -20.33 -16.84
N GLY A 259 -14.33 -21.42 -17.50
CA GLY A 259 -15.44 -21.44 -18.44
C GLY A 259 -16.77 -21.02 -17.82
N PHE A 260 -17.12 -21.52 -16.63
CA PHE A 260 -18.34 -21.09 -15.94
C PHE A 260 -18.27 -19.66 -15.42
N THR A 261 -17.08 -19.16 -15.08
CA THR A 261 -16.88 -17.74 -14.76
C THR A 261 -17.18 -16.87 -15.99
N VAL A 262 -16.69 -17.25 -17.17
CA VAL A 262 -17.01 -16.59 -18.45
C VAL A 262 -18.49 -16.68 -18.77
N MET A 263 -19.12 -17.86 -18.60
CA MET A 263 -20.56 -18.00 -18.81
C MET A 263 -21.35 -17.02 -17.95
N TYR A 264 -20.99 -16.83 -16.68
CA TYR A 264 -21.65 -15.84 -15.84
C TYR A 264 -21.37 -14.39 -16.28
N ARG A 265 -20.13 -14.05 -16.65
CA ARG A 265 -19.79 -12.73 -17.22
C ARG A 265 -20.71 -12.37 -18.39
N GLU A 266 -20.93 -13.34 -19.28
CA GLU A 266 -21.62 -13.15 -20.56
C GLU A 266 -23.15 -13.24 -20.47
N THR A 267 -23.67 -14.02 -19.52
CA THR A 267 -25.12 -14.28 -19.41
C THR A 267 -25.78 -13.64 -18.20
N ARG A 268 -25.00 -13.40 -17.14
CA ARG A 268 -25.48 -13.03 -15.80
C ARG A 268 -26.47 -14.03 -15.19
N ASP A 269 -26.52 -15.26 -15.70
CA ASP A 269 -27.40 -16.31 -15.16
C ASP A 269 -26.77 -16.92 -13.88
N PRO A 270 -27.44 -16.82 -12.72
CA PRO A 270 -26.91 -17.28 -11.43
C PRO A 270 -26.48 -18.75 -11.41
N LYS A 271 -27.03 -19.62 -12.27
CA LYS A 271 -26.65 -21.04 -12.30
C LYS A 271 -25.17 -21.24 -12.65
N TYR A 272 -24.63 -20.41 -13.54
CA TYR A 272 -23.21 -20.47 -13.90
C TYR A 272 -22.32 -19.88 -12.80
N LEU A 273 -22.77 -18.83 -12.12
CA LEU A 273 -22.06 -18.32 -10.94
C LEU A 273 -21.97 -19.38 -9.85
N GLN A 274 -23.07 -20.09 -9.57
CA GLN A 274 -23.05 -21.17 -8.60
C GLN A 274 -22.12 -22.32 -9.01
N ALA A 275 -22.08 -22.68 -10.29
CA ALA A 275 -21.18 -23.71 -10.79
C ALA A 275 -19.70 -23.30 -10.64
N ALA A 276 -19.36 -22.05 -10.96
CA ALA A 276 -18.02 -21.49 -10.76
C ALA A 276 -17.62 -21.46 -9.27
N ILE A 277 -18.49 -20.94 -8.39
CA ILE A 277 -18.27 -20.93 -6.93
C ILE A 277 -18.01 -22.34 -6.40
N LYS A 278 -18.81 -23.33 -6.80
CA LYS A 278 -18.67 -24.71 -6.36
C LYS A 278 -17.38 -25.37 -6.85
N MET A 279 -16.94 -25.08 -8.08
CA MET A 279 -15.64 -25.56 -8.59
C MET A 279 -14.45 -24.86 -7.90
N ALA A 280 -14.57 -23.56 -7.60
CA ALA A 280 -13.58 -22.82 -6.81
C ALA A 280 -13.48 -23.37 -5.39
N ASP A 281 -14.62 -23.67 -4.77
CA ASP A 281 -14.69 -24.29 -3.45
C ASP A 281 -14.14 -25.71 -3.45
N PHE A 282 -14.43 -26.51 -4.48
CA PHE A 282 -13.80 -27.82 -4.67
C PHE A 282 -12.29 -27.69 -4.64
N TYR A 283 -11.71 -26.81 -5.46
CA TYR A 283 -10.25 -26.58 -5.51
C TYR A 283 -9.73 -26.12 -4.14
N SER A 284 -10.30 -25.04 -3.60
CA SER A 284 -9.82 -24.38 -2.39
C SER A 284 -9.88 -25.27 -1.14
N LYS A 285 -10.92 -26.12 -1.04
CA LYS A 285 -11.19 -26.94 0.14
C LYS A 285 -10.78 -28.39 -0.07
N HIS A 286 -10.16 -28.71 -1.21
CA HIS A 286 -9.77 -30.06 -1.51
C HIS A 286 -8.74 -30.55 -0.47
N PRO A 287 -8.97 -31.68 0.22
CA PRO A 287 -8.09 -32.14 1.31
C PRO A 287 -6.69 -32.51 0.83
N ARG A 288 -6.52 -32.70 -0.48
CA ARG A 288 -5.24 -33.06 -1.12
C ARG A 288 -4.61 -31.91 -1.89
N LEU A 289 -5.16 -30.69 -1.82
CA LEU A 289 -4.48 -29.52 -2.38
C LEU A 289 -3.28 -29.17 -1.49
N PRO A 290 -2.04 -29.18 -2.01
CA PRO A 290 -0.87 -28.87 -1.19
C PRO A 290 -0.84 -27.42 -0.69
N ASN A 291 0.06 -27.16 0.28
CA ASN A 291 0.10 -25.89 1.02
C ASN A 291 0.46 -24.69 0.15
N ASP A 292 1.27 -24.88 -0.89
CA ASP A 292 1.62 -23.89 -1.93
C ASP A 292 0.49 -23.67 -2.96
N LYS A 293 -0.64 -24.35 -2.82
CA LYS A 293 -1.86 -24.19 -3.64
C LYS A 293 -1.70 -24.46 -5.13
N VAL A 294 -0.57 -25.02 -5.57
CA VAL A 294 -0.43 -25.67 -6.88
C VAL A 294 -0.98 -27.10 -6.75
N PRO A 295 -1.76 -27.65 -7.68
CA PRO A 295 -2.34 -28.98 -7.52
C PRO A 295 -1.37 -30.06 -8.03
N LEU A 296 -1.63 -31.32 -7.65
CA LEU A 296 -1.11 -32.45 -8.42
C LEU A 296 -1.78 -32.44 -9.80
N TRP A 297 -1.22 -33.12 -10.80
CA TRP A 297 -1.80 -33.19 -12.15
C TRP A 297 -3.24 -33.76 -12.17
N ASP A 298 -3.56 -34.60 -11.20
CA ASP A 298 -4.90 -35.10 -10.90
C ASP A 298 -5.08 -35.11 -9.38
N PHE A 299 -6.23 -34.65 -8.89
CA PHE A 299 -6.51 -34.55 -7.46
C PHE A 299 -6.64 -35.93 -6.78
N ASP A 300 -6.98 -36.98 -7.54
CA ASP A 300 -7.26 -38.35 -7.08
C ASP A 300 -6.24 -39.42 -7.45
N VAL A 301 -5.12 -39.01 -8.02
CA VAL A 301 -4.00 -39.91 -8.27
C VAL A 301 -3.57 -40.66 -6.99
N ASP A 302 -3.37 -41.97 -7.17
CA ASP A 302 -2.98 -42.94 -6.12
C ASP A 302 -3.92 -43.03 -4.91
N GLN A 303 -5.15 -42.51 -4.97
CA GLN A 303 -6.10 -42.62 -3.86
C GLN A 303 -6.96 -43.89 -3.92
N PRO A 304 -7.38 -44.45 -2.77
CA PRO A 304 -8.31 -45.57 -2.73
C PRO A 304 -9.61 -45.27 -3.49
N GLY A 305 -10.05 -46.21 -4.34
CA GLY A 305 -11.28 -46.07 -5.13
C GLY A 305 -11.09 -45.43 -6.51
N PHE A 306 -9.87 -45.01 -6.86
CA PHE A 306 -9.52 -44.47 -8.17
C PHE A 306 -8.51 -45.41 -8.83
N VAL A 307 -8.90 -46.02 -9.95
CA VAL A 307 -8.08 -47.00 -10.67
C VAL A 307 -8.01 -46.59 -12.14
N PRO A 308 -6.80 -46.38 -12.68
CA PRO A 308 -6.63 -45.99 -14.08
C PRO A 308 -7.02 -47.15 -15.00
N ASN A 309 -7.68 -46.83 -16.12
CA ASN A 309 -8.01 -47.75 -17.21
C ASN A 309 -6.95 -47.78 -18.32
N TRP A 310 -5.73 -47.30 -18.01
CA TRP A 310 -4.58 -47.22 -18.91
C TRP A 310 -3.30 -47.61 -18.16
N ASP A 311 -2.18 -47.79 -18.88
CA ASP A 311 -0.88 -48.22 -18.33
C ASP A 311 -0.22 -47.11 -17.48
N TYR A 312 -0.69 -46.97 -16.24
CA TYR A 312 -0.10 -46.12 -15.23
C TYR A 312 0.78 -46.92 -14.28
N ARG A 313 2.02 -46.47 -14.11
CA ARG A 313 2.95 -47.05 -13.14
C ARG A 313 3.49 -45.93 -12.27
N LYS A 314 3.17 -45.98 -10.98
CA LYS A 314 3.68 -45.02 -9.99
C LYS A 314 5.21 -44.91 -10.02
N THR A 315 5.90 -45.99 -10.35
CA THR A 315 7.37 -46.06 -10.48
C THR A 315 7.95 -45.28 -11.66
N ASP A 316 7.11 -44.82 -12.60
CA ASP A 316 7.57 -44.00 -13.73
C ASP A 316 7.89 -42.56 -13.31
N PHE A 317 7.53 -42.16 -12.08
CA PHE A 317 7.73 -40.82 -11.56
C PHE A 317 8.49 -40.84 -10.23
N ALA A 318 9.48 -39.95 -10.07
CA ALA A 318 10.20 -39.78 -8.80
C ALA A 318 9.28 -39.26 -7.69
N SER A 319 8.31 -38.44 -8.05
CA SER A 319 7.22 -37.96 -7.21
C SER A 319 6.00 -37.71 -8.10
N VAL A 320 4.81 -37.65 -7.51
CA VAL A 320 3.59 -37.38 -8.27
C VAL A 320 3.69 -35.98 -8.90
N PRO A 321 3.58 -35.85 -10.24
CA PRO A 321 3.77 -34.57 -10.91
C PRO A 321 2.81 -33.46 -10.43
N ARG A 322 3.35 -32.24 -10.36
CA ARG A 322 2.60 -31.00 -10.12
C ARG A 322 2.07 -30.46 -11.44
N ASP A 323 1.00 -29.68 -11.39
CA ASP A 323 0.52 -28.97 -12.59
C ASP A 323 0.37 -27.47 -12.35
N ALA A 324 1.47 -26.75 -12.57
CA ALA A 324 1.52 -25.30 -12.52
C ALA A 324 0.58 -24.62 -13.55
N SER A 325 0.27 -25.29 -14.66
CA SER A 325 -0.67 -24.77 -15.66
C SER A 325 -2.11 -24.75 -15.11
N ALA A 326 -2.53 -25.82 -14.43
CA ALA A 326 -3.83 -25.86 -13.75
C ALA A 326 -3.95 -24.77 -12.68
N ALA A 327 -2.86 -24.52 -11.94
CA ALA A 327 -2.80 -23.45 -10.94
C ALA A 327 -2.93 -22.06 -11.58
N ALA A 328 -2.19 -21.79 -12.65
CA ALA A 328 -2.22 -20.50 -13.36
C ALA A 328 -3.63 -20.16 -13.90
N VAL A 329 -4.29 -21.15 -14.51
CA VAL A 329 -5.68 -21.03 -14.99
C VAL A 329 -6.64 -20.75 -13.85
N THR A 330 -6.50 -21.50 -12.76
CA THR A 330 -7.32 -21.34 -11.55
C THR A 330 -7.16 -19.93 -10.98
N ALA A 331 -5.93 -19.42 -10.86
CA ALA A 331 -5.68 -18.07 -10.39
C ALA A 331 -6.35 -17.02 -11.29
N SER A 332 -6.21 -17.14 -12.61
CA SER A 332 -6.86 -16.22 -13.56
C SER A 332 -8.39 -16.21 -13.39
N ALA A 333 -9.01 -17.40 -13.27
CA ALA A 333 -10.45 -17.53 -13.10
C ALA A 333 -10.93 -16.96 -11.75
N LEU A 334 -10.23 -17.27 -10.65
CA LEU A 334 -10.55 -16.74 -9.32
C LEU A 334 -10.53 -15.22 -9.29
N LEU A 335 -9.54 -14.59 -9.93
CA LEU A 335 -9.38 -13.14 -9.94
C LEU A 335 -10.51 -12.41 -10.67
N GLU A 336 -11.12 -13.04 -11.68
CA GLU A 336 -12.35 -12.51 -12.27
C GLU A 336 -13.58 -12.84 -11.42
N LEU A 337 -13.67 -14.06 -10.88
CA LEU A 337 -14.79 -14.49 -10.04
C LEU A 337 -14.96 -13.60 -8.79
N VAL A 338 -13.86 -13.08 -8.24
CA VAL A 338 -13.87 -12.08 -7.14
C VAL A 338 -14.80 -10.91 -7.47
N GLY A 339 -14.88 -10.47 -8.72
CA GLY A 339 -15.77 -9.38 -9.15
C GLY A 339 -17.27 -9.69 -9.06
N TYR A 340 -17.66 -10.93 -8.78
CA TYR A 340 -19.04 -11.41 -8.83
C TYR A 340 -19.58 -11.94 -7.51
N VAL A 341 -18.73 -12.13 -6.49
CA VAL A 341 -19.09 -12.83 -5.24
C VAL A 341 -19.19 -11.88 -4.04
N GLN A 342 -19.68 -12.38 -2.90
CA GLN A 342 -19.87 -11.59 -1.68
C GLN A 342 -18.53 -11.32 -0.95
N PRO A 343 -18.41 -10.27 -0.11
CA PRO A 343 -17.13 -9.83 0.47
C PRO A 343 -16.30 -10.92 1.16
N GLN A 344 -16.93 -11.85 1.88
CA GLN A 344 -16.21 -12.97 2.52
C GLN A 344 -15.56 -13.90 1.49
N GLN A 345 -16.27 -14.20 0.40
CA GLN A 345 -15.75 -15.00 -0.71
C GLN A 345 -14.72 -14.22 -1.52
N GLN A 346 -14.90 -12.90 -1.70
CA GLN A 346 -13.91 -12.04 -2.34
C GLN A 346 -12.56 -12.16 -1.64
N GLN A 347 -12.54 -11.98 -0.31
CA GLN A 347 -11.31 -12.10 0.47
C GLN A 347 -10.68 -13.50 0.35
N ALA A 348 -11.48 -14.56 0.48
CA ALA A 348 -10.99 -15.94 0.40
C ALA A 348 -10.39 -16.27 -0.98
N TYR A 349 -11.08 -15.92 -2.07
CA TYR A 349 -10.63 -16.21 -3.43
C TYR A 349 -9.46 -15.31 -3.87
N SER A 350 -9.44 -14.04 -3.47
CA SER A 350 -8.28 -13.16 -3.67
C SER A 350 -7.05 -13.70 -2.95
N GLN A 351 -7.19 -14.15 -1.69
CA GLN A 351 -6.08 -14.72 -0.94
C GLN A 351 -5.57 -16.02 -1.58
N LEU A 352 -6.47 -16.90 -2.03
CA LEU A 352 -6.08 -18.12 -2.72
C LEU A 352 -5.34 -17.83 -4.03
N ALA A 353 -5.86 -16.91 -4.85
CA ALA A 353 -5.22 -16.50 -6.10
C ALA A 353 -3.84 -15.88 -5.84
N GLN A 354 -3.71 -15.04 -4.81
CA GLN A 354 -2.43 -14.47 -4.39
C GLN A 354 -1.42 -15.57 -4.04
N THR A 355 -1.79 -16.52 -3.19
CA THR A 355 -0.89 -17.61 -2.79
C THR A 355 -0.46 -18.49 -3.97
N ILE A 356 -1.36 -18.73 -4.93
CA ILE A 356 -1.01 -19.42 -6.18
C ILE A 356 0.03 -18.59 -6.96
N LEU A 357 -0.22 -17.29 -7.19
CA LEU A 357 0.70 -16.44 -7.94
C LEU A 357 2.07 -16.31 -7.27
N GLU A 358 2.11 -16.19 -5.94
CA GLU A 358 3.36 -16.17 -5.16
C GLU A 358 4.14 -17.47 -5.31
N SER A 359 3.44 -18.61 -5.29
CA SER A 359 4.04 -19.92 -5.49
C SER A 359 4.58 -20.06 -6.92
N LEU A 360 3.80 -19.69 -7.93
CA LEU A 360 4.24 -19.70 -9.34
C LEU A 360 5.45 -18.78 -9.59
N ALA A 361 5.56 -17.67 -8.87
CA ALA A 361 6.68 -16.74 -8.94
C ALA A 361 7.92 -17.16 -8.11
N SER A 362 7.83 -18.22 -7.31
CA SER A 362 8.94 -18.76 -6.53
C SER A 362 9.99 -19.43 -7.42
N GLU A 363 11.22 -19.61 -6.92
CA GLU A 363 12.26 -20.33 -7.66
C GLU A 363 11.89 -21.80 -7.95
N HIS A 364 10.94 -22.37 -7.21
CA HIS A 364 10.47 -23.72 -7.45
C HIS A 364 9.70 -23.83 -8.77
N TYR A 365 8.81 -22.88 -9.07
CA TYR A 365 7.96 -22.92 -10.27
C TYR A 365 8.40 -21.96 -11.38
N SER A 366 9.09 -20.87 -11.08
CA SER A 366 9.54 -19.89 -12.07
C SER A 366 10.91 -20.27 -12.67
N SER A 367 11.07 -20.11 -13.98
CA SER A 367 12.33 -20.37 -14.68
C SER A 367 13.39 -19.30 -14.43
N LYS A 368 14.66 -19.67 -14.61
CA LYS A 368 15.77 -18.72 -14.72
C LYS A 368 15.86 -18.23 -16.16
N VAL A 369 16.29 -16.98 -16.34
CA VAL A 369 16.50 -16.38 -17.67
C VAL A 369 17.47 -17.24 -18.47
N GLY A 370 17.06 -17.63 -19.67
CA GLY A 370 17.88 -18.46 -20.56
C GLY A 370 17.61 -19.96 -20.47
N GLU A 371 16.84 -20.41 -19.47
CA GLU A 371 16.51 -21.83 -19.26
C GLU A 371 15.06 -22.14 -19.66
N ASN A 372 14.68 -23.43 -19.53
CA ASN A 372 13.29 -23.89 -19.60
C ASN A 372 12.61 -23.60 -20.95
N GLY A 373 13.34 -23.76 -22.06
CA GLY A 373 12.83 -23.44 -23.40
C GLY A 373 12.36 -21.98 -23.54
N TYR A 374 12.90 -21.06 -22.72
CA TYR A 374 12.49 -19.67 -22.63
C TYR A 374 11.02 -19.45 -22.22
N LEU A 375 10.42 -20.43 -21.55
CA LEU A 375 9.07 -20.32 -20.97
C LEU A 375 9.15 -20.05 -19.46
N LEU A 376 8.11 -19.42 -18.92
CA LEU A 376 8.09 -18.88 -17.57
C LEU A 376 7.97 -19.94 -16.50
N LEU A 377 7.02 -20.87 -16.66
CA LEU A 377 6.68 -21.82 -15.60
C LEU A 377 7.28 -23.21 -15.85
N LYS A 378 7.82 -23.80 -14.79
CA LYS A 378 8.25 -25.20 -14.67
C LYS A 378 7.12 -26.04 -14.10
N HIS A 379 7.30 -27.36 -14.11
CA HIS A 379 6.41 -28.31 -13.42
C HIS A 379 4.95 -28.26 -13.89
N ASN A 380 4.76 -28.35 -15.21
CA ASN A 380 3.45 -28.48 -15.85
C ASN A 380 3.29 -29.88 -16.45
N VAL A 381 2.04 -30.30 -16.67
CA VAL A 381 1.73 -31.62 -17.23
C VAL A 381 0.76 -31.50 -18.39
N GLY A 382 1.19 -31.78 -19.62
CA GLY A 382 0.31 -31.82 -20.80
C GLY A 382 -0.55 -33.07 -20.83
N SER A 383 0.04 -34.28 -20.87
CA SER A 383 -0.77 -35.50 -20.88
C SER A 383 0.01 -36.75 -20.48
N ILE A 384 -0.17 -37.18 -19.23
CA ILE A 384 0.46 -38.41 -18.74
C ILE A 384 -0.01 -39.67 -19.48
N PRO A 385 -1.33 -39.90 -19.73
CA PRO A 385 -1.77 -41.11 -20.44
C PRO A 385 -1.14 -41.29 -21.83
N HIS A 386 -0.73 -40.18 -22.46
CA HIS A 386 -0.11 -40.14 -23.79
C HIS A 386 1.43 -40.02 -23.74
N LYS A 387 2.03 -40.11 -22.56
CA LYS A 387 3.49 -39.97 -22.33
C LYS A 387 4.07 -38.67 -22.90
N GLY A 388 3.27 -37.61 -22.90
CA GLY A 388 3.61 -36.32 -23.52
C GLY A 388 3.63 -35.19 -22.51
N GLU A 389 4.65 -34.35 -22.60
CA GLU A 389 4.75 -33.09 -21.86
C GLU A 389 4.61 -33.26 -20.33
N ILE A 390 5.40 -34.15 -19.72
CA ILE A 390 5.34 -34.43 -18.28
C ILE A 390 6.48 -33.70 -17.58
N ASP A 391 6.14 -32.83 -16.61
CA ASP A 391 7.10 -32.06 -15.83
C ASP A 391 7.98 -31.12 -16.68
N VAL A 392 7.35 -30.44 -17.64
CA VAL A 392 7.99 -29.54 -18.62
C VAL A 392 7.29 -28.17 -18.64
N PRO A 393 7.86 -27.15 -19.29
CA PRO A 393 7.14 -25.91 -19.51
C PRO A 393 6.02 -26.06 -20.54
N LEU A 394 4.99 -25.22 -20.44
CA LEU A 394 3.86 -25.21 -21.37
C LEU A 394 3.45 -23.78 -21.70
N ILE A 395 3.31 -23.45 -22.99
CA ILE A 395 3.02 -22.07 -23.43
C ILE A 395 1.68 -21.53 -22.90
N TYR A 396 0.69 -22.40 -22.69
CA TYR A 396 -0.59 -21.99 -22.10
C TYR A 396 -0.49 -21.76 -20.59
N ALA A 397 0.47 -22.38 -19.89
CA ALA A 397 0.74 -22.05 -18.49
C ALA A 397 1.23 -20.61 -18.36
N ASP A 398 2.17 -20.21 -19.23
CA ASP A 398 2.66 -18.83 -19.33
C ASP A 398 1.51 -17.85 -19.63
N TYR A 399 0.66 -18.16 -20.61
CA TYR A 399 -0.45 -17.30 -21.00
C TYR A 399 -1.38 -16.98 -19.83
N TYR A 400 -1.86 -18.01 -19.12
CA TYR A 400 -2.78 -17.82 -18.01
C TYR A 400 -2.10 -17.25 -16.76
N TYR A 401 -0.80 -17.49 -16.58
CA TYR A 401 -0.02 -16.83 -15.53
C TYR A 401 0.09 -15.32 -15.77
N LEU A 402 0.43 -14.90 -16.99
CA LEU A 402 0.50 -13.48 -17.35
C LEU A 402 -0.86 -12.80 -17.26
N GLU A 403 -1.93 -13.47 -17.69
CA GLU A 403 -3.30 -12.98 -17.51
C GLU A 403 -3.64 -12.80 -16.03
N ALA A 404 -3.35 -13.81 -15.20
CA ALA A 404 -3.61 -13.75 -13.77
C ALA A 404 -2.81 -12.62 -13.10
N LEU A 405 -1.55 -12.39 -13.50
CA LEU A 405 -0.77 -11.24 -13.03
C LEU A 405 -1.40 -9.89 -13.42
N LEU A 406 -1.93 -9.75 -14.64
CA LEU A 406 -2.64 -8.53 -15.05
C LEU A 406 -3.94 -8.33 -14.27
N ARG A 407 -4.72 -9.39 -14.06
CA ARG A 407 -5.96 -9.34 -13.26
C ARG A 407 -5.67 -8.98 -11.80
N TRP A 408 -4.61 -9.53 -11.22
CA TRP A 408 -4.14 -9.17 -9.88
C TRP A 408 -3.71 -7.70 -9.79
N ASN A 409 -2.88 -7.25 -10.76
CA ASN A 409 -2.45 -5.85 -10.84
C ASN A 409 -3.65 -4.90 -10.90
N LYS A 410 -4.66 -5.23 -11.70
CA LYS A 410 -5.89 -4.44 -11.80
C LYS A 410 -6.65 -4.40 -10.47
N LEU A 411 -6.88 -5.55 -9.85
CA LEU A 411 -7.63 -5.67 -8.60
C LEU A 411 -7.01 -4.83 -7.47
N VAL A 412 -5.68 -4.90 -7.31
CA VAL A 412 -5.01 -4.17 -6.23
C VAL A 412 -4.97 -2.66 -6.52
N ASN A 413 -4.63 -2.26 -7.74
CA ASN A 413 -4.62 -0.85 -8.12
C ASN A 413 -6.00 -0.19 -7.98
N GLU A 414 -7.08 -0.87 -8.37
CA GLU A 414 -8.45 -0.36 -8.21
C GLU A 414 -8.83 -0.19 -6.74
N SER A 415 -8.42 -1.13 -5.87
CA SER A 415 -8.64 -1.07 -4.43
C SER A 415 -7.93 0.12 -3.77
N GLU A 416 -6.65 0.32 -4.06
CA GLU A 416 -5.87 1.43 -3.52
C GLU A 416 -6.36 2.78 -4.05
N GLN A 417 -6.63 2.89 -5.35
CA GLN A 417 -7.20 4.10 -5.93
C GLN A 417 -8.58 4.44 -5.38
N LYS A 418 -9.41 3.43 -5.09
CA LYS A 418 -10.71 3.64 -4.43
C LYS A 418 -10.51 4.22 -3.04
N ILE A 419 -9.65 3.59 -2.22
CA ILE A 419 -9.34 4.05 -0.87
C ILE A 419 -8.78 5.48 -0.87
N MET A 420 -7.85 5.79 -1.78
CA MET A 420 -7.28 7.14 -1.89
C MET A 420 -8.31 8.17 -2.36
N ARG A 421 -9.23 7.81 -3.25
CA ARG A 421 -10.34 8.70 -3.65
C ARG A 421 -11.30 8.97 -2.49
N GLU A 422 -11.66 7.93 -1.73
CA GLU A 422 -12.51 8.07 -0.55
C GLU A 422 -11.83 8.92 0.53
N TRP A 423 -10.55 8.66 0.81
CA TRP A 423 -9.77 9.47 1.74
C TRP A 423 -9.69 10.94 1.31
N LYS A 424 -9.37 11.24 0.04
CA LYS A 424 -9.33 12.61 -0.48
C LYS A 424 -10.67 13.33 -0.30
N ALA A 425 -11.79 12.64 -0.53
CA ALA A 425 -13.12 13.20 -0.33
C ALA A 425 -13.43 13.50 1.15
N MET A 426 -12.97 12.65 2.07
CA MET A 426 -13.09 12.90 3.52
C MET A 426 -12.19 14.04 3.98
N HIS A 427 -10.92 14.04 3.55
CA HIS A 427 -9.94 15.08 3.84
C HIS A 427 -10.43 16.46 3.37
N ALA A 428 -10.96 16.57 2.16
CA ALA A 428 -11.49 17.83 1.63
C ALA A 428 -12.60 18.44 2.52
N LYS A 429 -13.38 17.61 3.21
CA LYS A 429 -14.43 18.08 4.15
C LYS A 429 -13.86 18.63 5.46
N LYS A 430 -12.57 18.40 5.76
CA LYS A 430 -11.88 18.92 6.94
C LYS A 430 -11.16 20.25 6.70
N ALA A 431 -11.34 20.88 5.54
CA ALA A 431 -10.63 22.11 5.17
C ALA A 431 -10.74 23.24 6.23
N ALA A 432 -11.89 23.38 6.89
CA ALA A 432 -12.07 24.37 7.96
C ALA A 432 -11.21 24.05 9.20
N ALA A 433 -11.21 22.79 9.65
CA ALA A 433 -10.40 22.35 10.79
C ALA A 433 -8.90 22.47 10.48
N CYS A 434 -8.47 22.12 9.27
CA CYS A 434 -7.10 22.33 8.78
C CYS A 434 -6.71 23.82 8.76
N ALA A 435 -7.62 24.69 8.32
CA ALA A 435 -7.37 26.13 8.31
C ALA A 435 -7.30 26.72 9.73
N ASP A 436 -8.09 26.21 10.68
CA ASP A 436 -8.03 26.62 12.07
C ASP A 436 -6.74 26.15 12.74
N PHE A 437 -6.33 24.90 12.50
CA PHE A 437 -5.04 24.37 12.92
C PHE A 437 -3.89 25.26 12.43
N GLN A 438 -3.88 25.63 11.15
CA GLN A 438 -2.81 26.48 10.59
C GLN A 438 -2.74 27.87 11.23
N LYS A 439 -3.80 28.37 11.86
CA LYS A 439 -3.79 29.66 12.57
C LYS A 439 -3.16 29.55 13.96
N GLN A 440 -3.06 28.34 14.53
CA GLN A 440 -2.67 28.12 15.92
C GLN A 440 -1.18 28.30 16.17
N LYS A 441 -0.32 27.91 15.21
CA LYS A 441 1.14 28.14 15.18
C LYS A 441 1.98 27.49 16.27
N PHE A 442 1.48 27.36 17.49
CA PHE A 442 2.29 26.90 18.62
C PHE A 442 1.47 26.02 19.56
N GLY A 443 1.98 24.82 19.85
CA GLY A 443 1.32 23.83 20.70
C GLY A 443 2.30 23.12 21.64
N MET A 444 1.73 22.46 22.65
CA MET A 444 2.45 21.59 23.58
C MET A 444 2.33 20.14 23.14
N PHE A 445 3.44 19.40 23.17
CA PHE A 445 3.44 17.95 23.14
C PHE A 445 3.82 17.41 24.52
N ILE A 446 3.29 16.25 24.91
CA ILE A 446 3.66 15.57 26.15
C ILE A 446 3.89 14.08 25.87
N HIS A 447 5.13 13.63 26.10
CA HIS A 447 5.46 12.20 26.15
C HIS A 447 5.66 11.77 27.59
N TRP A 448 4.70 11.01 28.11
CA TRP A 448 4.71 10.55 29.48
C TRP A 448 4.10 9.16 29.64
N GLY A 449 4.75 8.33 30.45
CA GLY A 449 4.38 6.93 30.65
C GLY A 449 5.36 6.21 31.58
N LEU A 450 5.30 4.88 31.61
CA LEU A 450 6.11 4.05 32.52
C LEU A 450 7.62 4.23 32.30
N TYR A 451 8.04 4.55 31.09
CA TYR A 451 9.43 4.85 30.73
C TYR A 451 10.02 6.06 31.47
N ALA A 452 9.21 6.91 32.11
CA ALA A 452 9.70 7.97 32.98
C ALA A 452 10.37 7.42 34.27
N ILE A 453 10.02 6.21 34.71
CA ILE A 453 10.65 5.54 35.87
C ILE A 453 12.14 5.25 35.62
N PRO A 454 12.51 4.48 34.57
CA PRO A 454 13.92 4.27 34.27
C PRO A 454 14.63 5.54 33.81
N GLY A 455 13.91 6.50 33.21
CA GLY A 455 14.47 7.82 32.87
C GLY A 455 15.72 7.74 31.99
N GLY A 456 15.76 6.80 31.04
CA GLY A 456 16.91 6.52 30.17
C GLY A 456 18.00 5.61 30.77
N ILE A 457 17.84 5.11 32.00
CA ILE A 457 18.79 4.20 32.65
C ILE A 457 18.12 2.85 32.92
N TRP A 458 18.76 1.76 32.49
CA TRP A 458 18.35 0.40 32.85
C TRP A 458 19.55 -0.40 33.33
N ASN A 459 19.44 -1.06 34.49
CA ASN A 459 20.54 -1.83 35.11
C ASN A 459 21.86 -1.04 35.22
N GLY A 460 21.79 0.25 35.52
CA GLY A 460 22.95 1.15 35.65
C GLY A 460 23.56 1.61 34.32
N GLN A 461 23.03 1.19 33.18
CA GLN A 461 23.49 1.61 31.85
C GLN A 461 22.56 2.67 31.26
N LYS A 462 23.16 3.70 30.66
CA LYS A 462 22.45 4.73 29.88
C LYS A 462 22.00 4.16 28.54
N ILE A 463 20.87 4.63 28.01
CA ILE A 463 20.25 4.07 26.81
C ILE A 463 21.15 4.10 25.57
N GLU A 464 21.98 5.14 25.43
CA GLU A 464 22.91 5.31 24.32
C GLU A 464 23.98 4.21 24.30
N ALA A 465 24.30 3.61 25.45
CA ALA A 465 25.22 2.47 25.55
C ALA A 465 24.55 1.13 25.20
N MET A 466 23.21 1.08 25.18
CA MET A 466 22.43 -0.13 24.94
C MET A 466 21.98 -0.27 23.47
N GLY A 467 21.86 0.84 22.74
CA GLY A 467 21.55 0.83 21.32
C GLY A 467 20.90 2.13 20.84
N SER A 468 20.21 2.03 19.70
CA SER A 468 19.48 3.12 19.04
C SER A 468 18.00 2.73 18.85
N PRO A 469 17.06 3.68 18.95
CA PRO A 469 17.29 5.12 19.16
C PRO A 469 17.62 5.46 20.62
N GLY A 470 18.42 6.51 20.83
CA GLY A 470 18.90 6.93 22.14
C GLY A 470 17.88 7.70 22.99
N VAL A 471 16.57 7.57 22.75
CA VAL A 471 15.51 8.36 23.40
C VAL A 471 14.81 7.57 24.50
N ALA A 472 14.53 8.19 25.66
CA ALA A 472 14.21 7.47 26.89
C ALA A 472 12.91 6.65 26.82
N GLU A 473 11.93 7.08 26.04
CA GLU A 473 10.66 6.37 25.83
C GLU A 473 10.81 5.07 25.02
N TRP A 474 11.98 4.82 24.44
CA TRP A 474 12.32 3.58 23.72
C TRP A 474 13.05 2.54 24.58
N ILE A 475 13.24 2.82 25.86
CA ILE A 475 14.05 2.00 26.77
C ILE A 475 13.63 0.53 26.81
N GLN A 476 12.34 0.21 26.71
CA GLN A 476 11.88 -1.18 26.71
C GLN A 476 12.51 -1.98 25.56
N LEU A 477 12.45 -1.44 24.34
CA LEU A 477 12.98 -2.10 23.15
C LEU A 477 14.51 -2.12 23.15
N VAL A 478 15.13 -0.98 23.45
CA VAL A 478 16.59 -0.78 23.33
C VAL A 478 17.35 -1.55 24.41
N ALA A 479 16.89 -1.50 25.66
CA ALA A 479 17.48 -2.25 26.77
C ALA A 479 17.04 -3.72 26.81
N LYS A 480 16.24 -4.16 25.83
CA LYS A 480 15.68 -5.51 25.71
C LYS A 480 14.98 -6.00 26.98
N ILE A 481 14.12 -5.15 27.55
CA ILE A 481 13.43 -5.41 28.82
C ILE A 481 12.22 -6.34 28.58
N PRO A 482 12.25 -7.60 29.04
CA PRO A 482 11.14 -8.54 28.81
C PRO A 482 9.79 -7.94 29.19
N ARG A 483 8.73 -8.23 28.43
CA ARG A 483 7.40 -7.63 28.62
C ARG A 483 6.85 -7.81 30.02
N SER A 484 7.06 -9.00 30.60
CA SER A 484 6.69 -9.31 31.98
C SER A 484 7.47 -8.46 33.00
N SER A 485 8.76 -8.21 32.74
CA SER A 485 9.59 -7.34 33.57
C SER A 485 9.18 -5.88 33.46
N TYR A 486 8.92 -5.38 32.24
CA TYR A 486 8.51 -4.01 32.01
C TYR A 486 7.12 -3.71 32.59
N GLU A 487 6.18 -4.65 32.50
CA GLU A 487 4.84 -4.54 33.10
C GLU A 487 4.88 -4.27 34.60
N ASN A 488 5.89 -4.77 35.33
CA ASN A 488 6.03 -4.52 36.76
C ASN A 488 6.31 -3.05 37.10
N LEU A 489 6.73 -2.22 36.14
CA LEU A 489 6.88 -0.78 36.34
C LEU A 489 5.54 -0.10 36.65
N ALA A 490 4.42 -0.63 36.12
CA ALA A 490 3.10 -0.07 36.41
C ALA A 490 2.78 -0.07 37.91
N ARG A 491 3.23 -1.09 38.65
CA ARG A 491 3.03 -1.18 40.11
C ARG A 491 3.81 -0.12 40.90
N GLN A 492 4.81 0.49 40.29
CA GLN A 492 5.66 1.53 40.89
C GLN A 492 5.26 2.94 40.43
N PHE A 493 4.53 3.06 39.32
CA PHE A 493 4.20 4.34 38.73
C PHE A 493 3.11 5.06 39.52
N ASN A 494 3.51 5.98 40.40
CA ASN A 494 2.59 6.75 41.22
C ASN A 494 2.93 8.24 41.18
N PRO A 495 2.57 8.95 40.10
CA PRO A 495 2.89 10.36 39.93
C PRO A 495 1.97 11.26 40.78
N ALA A 496 2.16 11.22 42.09
CA ALA A 496 1.33 11.93 43.04
C ALA A 496 1.43 13.47 42.92
N ALA A 497 2.52 13.98 42.32
CA ALA A 497 2.71 15.41 42.10
C ALA A 497 2.10 15.91 40.77
N PHE A 498 1.50 15.03 39.97
CA PHE A 498 0.85 15.43 38.72
C PHE A 498 -0.38 16.31 38.95
N ASP A 499 -0.37 17.48 38.32
CA ASP A 499 -1.46 18.46 38.27
C ASP A 499 -1.73 18.88 36.80
N ALA A 500 -2.89 18.46 36.29
CA ALA A 500 -3.32 18.80 34.94
C ALA A 500 -3.58 20.31 34.75
N ASP A 501 -4.11 21.00 35.77
CA ASP A 501 -4.38 22.44 35.69
C ASP A 501 -3.08 23.24 35.69
N GLU A 502 -2.03 22.80 36.39
CA GLU A 502 -0.70 23.42 36.34
C GLU A 502 -0.12 23.34 34.91
N ILE A 503 -0.10 22.15 34.32
CA ILE A 503 0.45 21.93 32.98
C ILE A 503 -0.31 22.73 31.92
N VAL A 504 -1.65 22.67 31.92
CA VAL A 504 -2.46 23.40 30.94
C VAL A 504 -2.32 24.91 31.13
N ARG A 505 -2.20 25.38 32.38
CA ARG A 505 -1.97 26.81 32.66
C ARG A 505 -0.61 27.26 32.17
N LEU A 506 0.43 26.46 32.36
CA LEU A 506 1.75 26.73 31.82
C LEU A 506 1.72 26.81 30.28
N ALA A 507 1.08 25.86 29.60
CA ALA A 507 0.91 25.89 28.15
C ALA A 507 0.21 27.17 27.67
N LYS A 508 -0.90 27.53 28.32
CA LYS A 508 -1.66 28.75 28.00
C LYS A 508 -0.83 30.01 28.25
N GLN A 509 -0.12 30.09 29.38
CA GLN A 509 0.76 31.21 29.71
C GLN A 509 1.92 31.35 28.72
N ALA A 510 2.45 30.23 28.22
CA ALA A 510 3.45 30.18 27.16
C ALA A 510 2.92 30.59 25.77
N GLY A 511 1.61 30.89 25.65
CA GLY A 511 0.97 31.32 24.41
C GLY A 511 0.48 30.18 23.51
N MET A 512 0.72 28.91 23.88
CA MET A 512 0.30 27.75 23.09
C MET A 512 -1.23 27.73 22.93
N LYS A 513 -1.69 27.16 21.81
CA LYS A 513 -3.13 27.12 21.44
C LYS A 513 -3.73 25.72 21.55
N TYR A 514 -2.89 24.70 21.61
CA TYR A 514 -3.30 23.32 21.72
C TYR A 514 -2.29 22.51 22.53
N LEU A 515 -2.76 21.37 23.04
CA LEU A 515 -1.97 20.37 23.75
C LEU A 515 -2.27 18.99 23.19
N VAL A 516 -1.22 18.23 22.87
CA VAL A 516 -1.27 16.81 22.47
C VAL A 516 -0.50 15.99 23.49
N VAL A 517 -1.07 14.88 23.95
CA VAL A 517 -0.43 14.00 24.96
C VAL A 517 -0.50 12.54 24.55
N THR A 518 0.54 11.76 24.87
CA THR A 518 0.59 10.31 24.67
C THR A 518 -0.51 9.60 25.46
N SER A 519 -1.62 9.27 24.78
CA SER A 519 -2.67 8.41 25.36
C SER A 519 -2.21 6.95 25.45
N LYS A 520 -1.32 6.54 24.54
CA LYS A 520 -0.59 5.27 24.55
C LYS A 520 0.68 5.41 23.70
N HIS A 521 1.84 5.09 24.25
CA HIS A 521 3.10 5.01 23.50
C HIS A 521 3.39 3.58 23.00
N HIS A 522 4.58 3.34 22.46
CA HIS A 522 5.03 2.05 21.93
C HIS A 522 5.09 0.94 23.00
N ASP A 523 5.22 1.27 24.29
CA ASP A 523 5.20 0.30 25.39
C ASP A 523 3.84 -0.38 25.59
N GLY A 524 2.80 0.14 24.91
CA GLY A 524 1.45 -0.40 24.94
C GLY A 524 0.64 -0.04 26.19
N PHE A 525 1.18 0.83 27.06
CA PHE A 525 0.53 1.27 28.29
C PHE A 525 -0.43 2.42 28.03
N ALA A 526 -1.71 2.25 28.39
CA ALA A 526 -2.71 3.30 28.22
C ALA A 526 -2.69 4.29 29.40
N MET A 527 -2.50 5.57 29.11
CA MET A 527 -2.48 6.65 30.11
C MET A 527 -3.88 7.13 30.54
N TYR A 528 -4.92 6.36 30.22
CA TYR A 528 -6.33 6.64 30.53
C TYR A 528 -7.04 5.35 30.99
N ASP A 529 -8.26 5.45 31.54
CA ASP A 529 -9.02 4.26 31.99
C ASP A 529 -9.62 3.46 30.81
N SER A 530 -8.77 2.81 30.01
CA SER A 530 -9.21 1.97 28.89
C SER A 530 -9.96 0.73 29.39
N LYS A 531 -11.09 0.39 28.76
CA LYS A 531 -11.82 -0.86 29.05
C LYS A 531 -11.34 -2.02 28.18
N VAL A 532 -10.58 -1.71 27.13
CA VAL A 532 -9.99 -2.69 26.21
C VAL A 532 -8.81 -3.44 26.82
N SER A 533 -8.01 -2.80 27.67
CA SER A 533 -6.85 -3.45 28.32
C SER A 533 -6.70 -2.99 29.77
N ALA A 534 -6.47 -3.93 30.68
CA ALA A 534 -6.17 -3.65 32.09
C ALA A 534 -4.76 -3.06 32.30
N PHE A 535 -3.89 -3.10 31.28
CA PHE A 535 -2.56 -2.47 31.31
C PHE A 535 -2.68 -0.97 31.05
N ASN A 536 -3.27 -0.27 32.02
CA ASN A 536 -3.57 1.15 31.97
C ASN A 536 -3.35 1.84 33.31
N ILE A 537 -3.26 3.17 33.29
CA ILE A 537 -2.89 3.97 34.47
C ILE A 537 -3.84 3.80 35.65
N VAL A 538 -5.14 3.60 35.40
CA VAL A 538 -6.13 3.47 36.48
C VAL A 538 -6.08 2.08 37.09
N GLN A 539 -6.05 1.03 36.28
CA GLN A 539 -6.15 -0.34 36.78
C GLN A 539 -4.80 -0.89 37.26
N ALA A 540 -3.71 -0.61 36.56
CA ALA A 540 -2.41 -1.24 36.79
C ALA A 540 -1.50 -0.49 37.79
N THR A 541 -1.83 0.75 38.18
CA THR A 541 -0.95 1.58 39.02
C THR A 541 -1.54 1.94 40.38
N PRO A 542 -0.74 2.38 41.36
CA PRO A 542 -1.25 2.92 42.62
C PRO A 542 -1.99 4.27 42.49
N LEU A 543 -1.80 5.01 41.38
CA LEU A 543 -2.37 6.35 41.21
C LEU A 543 -3.91 6.33 41.15
N LYS A 544 -4.48 5.34 40.46
CA LYS A 544 -5.93 5.15 40.26
C LYS A 544 -6.69 6.37 39.68
N ARG A 545 -6.00 7.27 38.98
CA ARG A 545 -6.55 8.49 38.33
C ARG A 545 -6.43 8.43 36.81
N ASP A 546 -7.42 8.95 36.10
CA ASP A 546 -7.42 9.06 34.64
C ASP A 546 -6.80 10.42 34.22
N VAL A 547 -5.49 10.45 34.03
CA VAL A 547 -4.74 11.70 33.79
C VAL A 547 -5.07 12.35 32.45
N ILE A 548 -5.49 11.56 31.45
CA ILE A 548 -5.92 12.10 30.15
C ILE A 548 -7.27 12.79 30.28
N GLN A 549 -8.21 12.23 31.06
CA GLN A 549 -9.46 12.91 31.40
C GLN A 549 -9.19 14.23 32.15
N GLU A 550 -8.30 14.23 33.13
CA GLU A 550 -7.94 15.44 33.88
C GLU A 550 -7.34 16.53 32.96
N LEU A 551 -6.43 16.18 32.03
CA LEU A 551 -5.87 17.12 31.05
C LEU A 551 -6.92 17.63 30.07
N TYR A 552 -7.81 16.76 29.59
CA TYR A 552 -8.91 17.16 28.71
C TYR A 552 -9.81 18.20 29.40
N ASP A 553 -10.22 17.92 30.64
CA ASP A 553 -11.09 18.83 31.38
C ASP A 553 -10.39 20.15 31.71
N ALA A 554 -9.09 20.11 32.04
CA ALA A 554 -8.28 21.31 32.25
C ALA A 554 -8.17 22.16 30.96
N CYS A 555 -7.95 21.53 29.80
CA CYS A 555 -7.94 22.21 28.51
C CYS A 555 -9.28 22.88 28.20
N LEU A 556 -10.39 22.18 28.45
CA LEU A 556 -11.74 22.76 28.30
C LEU A 556 -11.97 23.96 29.21
N ARG A 557 -11.58 23.86 30.50
CA ARG A 557 -11.70 24.98 31.46
C ARG A 557 -10.90 26.19 31.01
N GLN A 558 -9.72 25.97 30.43
CA GLN A 558 -8.80 27.04 30.06
C GLN A 558 -8.96 27.54 28.62
N GLY A 559 -9.79 26.90 27.80
CA GLY A 559 -9.99 27.26 26.40
C GLY A 559 -8.79 26.92 25.52
N LEU A 560 -8.11 25.82 25.80
CA LEU A 560 -7.02 25.27 24.99
C LEU A 560 -7.57 24.09 24.17
N ASP A 561 -7.22 24.01 22.88
CA ASP A 561 -7.60 22.85 22.07
C ASP A 561 -6.84 21.60 22.53
N PHE A 562 -7.50 20.45 22.48
CA PHE A 562 -6.95 19.20 22.99
C PHE A 562 -6.80 18.16 21.88
N GLY A 563 -5.69 17.43 21.93
CA GLY A 563 -5.34 16.37 21.01
C GLY A 563 -4.72 15.18 21.73
N LEU A 564 -4.65 14.06 21.03
CA LEU A 564 -4.10 12.82 21.57
C LEU A 564 -3.10 12.21 20.62
N TYR A 565 -1.96 11.79 21.14
CA TYR A 565 -1.07 10.89 20.45
C TYR A 565 -1.49 9.45 20.72
N TYR A 566 -1.38 8.59 19.69
CA TYR A 566 -1.61 7.15 19.80
C TYR A 566 -0.63 6.35 18.94
N SER A 567 0.17 5.48 19.56
CA SER A 567 1.00 4.51 18.85
C SER A 567 0.15 3.38 18.26
N HIS A 568 -0.35 3.59 17.05
CA HIS A 568 -1.27 2.65 16.40
C HIS A 568 -0.60 1.38 15.86
N ASN A 569 0.62 1.48 15.35
CA ASN A 569 1.32 0.38 14.73
C ASN A 569 2.19 -0.43 15.72
N ILE A 570 2.99 0.27 16.53
CA ILE A 570 3.90 -0.36 17.49
C ILE A 570 3.22 -0.49 18.85
N ASP A 571 3.24 -1.69 19.41
CA ASP A 571 2.86 -1.97 20.80
C ASP A 571 3.69 -3.17 21.29
N TRP A 572 4.71 -2.90 22.10
CA TRP A 572 5.66 -3.90 22.60
C TRP A 572 5.05 -4.82 23.65
N LYS A 573 3.82 -4.60 24.09
CA LYS A 573 3.08 -5.52 24.97
C LYS A 573 2.29 -6.53 24.15
N ASP A 574 1.38 -6.05 23.30
CA ASP A 574 0.33 -6.84 22.63
C ASP A 574 0.34 -6.76 21.10
N GLY A 575 1.20 -5.95 20.49
CA GLY A 575 1.04 -5.44 19.13
C GLY A 575 1.69 -6.18 17.96
N SER A 576 1.94 -7.48 18.07
CA SER A 576 2.49 -8.28 16.95
C SER A 576 3.70 -7.66 16.24
N ASP A 577 4.57 -6.98 16.98
CA ASP A 577 5.84 -6.42 16.49
C ASP A 577 5.71 -5.68 15.15
N ALA A 578 4.66 -4.86 15.00
CA ALA A 578 4.39 -4.04 13.82
C ALA A 578 4.29 -4.82 12.49
N GLN A 579 3.57 -5.97 12.50
CA GLN A 579 3.39 -6.86 11.34
C GLN A 579 4.70 -7.51 10.82
N TYR A 580 5.84 -7.30 11.47
CA TYR A 580 7.15 -7.70 10.98
C TYR A 580 7.24 -9.18 10.60
N ALA A 581 6.69 -10.09 11.40
CA ALA A 581 6.76 -11.52 11.12
C ALA A 581 6.07 -11.91 9.80
N LEU A 582 4.90 -11.32 9.53
CA LEU A 582 4.15 -11.55 8.29
C LEU A 582 4.89 -10.94 7.10
N THR A 583 5.34 -9.68 7.22
CA THR A 583 6.05 -9.01 6.14
C THR A 583 7.40 -9.67 5.86
N LYS A 584 8.11 -10.15 6.89
CA LYS A 584 9.36 -10.90 6.72
C LYS A 584 9.15 -12.25 6.04
N ALA A 585 8.13 -13.00 6.43
CA ALA A 585 7.81 -14.26 5.77
C ALA A 585 7.52 -14.04 4.28
N HIS A 586 6.81 -12.96 3.95
CA HIS A 586 6.54 -12.55 2.59
C HIS A 586 7.79 -12.06 1.84
N ASP A 587 8.56 -11.13 2.40
CA ASP A 587 9.78 -10.58 1.78
C ASP A 587 10.85 -11.66 1.55
N ALA A 588 10.93 -12.67 2.42
CA ALA A 588 11.82 -13.81 2.24
C ALA A 588 11.48 -14.62 0.98
N GLN A 589 10.19 -14.74 0.63
CA GLN A 589 9.76 -15.35 -0.64
C GLN A 589 10.17 -14.50 -1.86
N LEU A 590 10.38 -13.20 -1.66
CA LEU A 590 10.76 -12.23 -2.70
C LEU A 590 12.26 -11.90 -2.73
N ASN A 591 13.10 -12.53 -1.89
CA ASN A 591 14.51 -12.17 -1.70
C ASN A 591 14.71 -10.66 -1.37
N ARG A 592 13.79 -10.09 -0.57
CA ARG A 592 13.85 -8.69 -0.12
C ARG A 592 14.23 -8.61 1.36
N LYS A 593 14.90 -7.51 1.74
CA LYS A 593 15.17 -7.20 3.14
C LYS A 593 13.96 -6.46 3.73
N THR A 594 13.42 -6.99 4.82
CA THR A 594 12.37 -6.34 5.61
C THR A 594 12.97 -5.34 6.58
N ASP A 595 12.42 -4.13 6.64
CA ASP A 595 12.76 -3.18 7.69
C ASP A 595 12.25 -3.70 9.06
N ALA A 596 13.13 -3.71 10.05
CA ALA A 596 12.87 -4.23 11.38
C ALA A 596 12.78 -3.11 12.43
N PHE A 597 12.85 -1.85 12.01
CA PHE A 597 12.84 -0.72 12.92
C PHE A 597 11.55 -0.69 13.76
N GLY A 598 11.68 -0.51 15.07
CA GLY A 598 10.55 -0.52 16.01
C GLY A 598 9.98 -1.89 16.40
N ALA A 599 10.25 -2.96 15.62
CA ALA A 599 9.73 -4.29 15.90
C ALA A 599 10.45 -4.99 17.07
N ASN A 600 9.71 -5.50 18.06
CA ASN A 600 10.28 -6.28 19.15
C ASN A 600 10.55 -7.74 18.73
N ARG A 601 11.74 -7.97 18.17
CA ARG A 601 12.11 -9.30 17.65
C ARG A 601 12.71 -10.25 18.68
N TRP A 602 13.02 -9.77 19.87
CA TRP A 602 13.73 -10.53 20.90
C TRP A 602 12.79 -11.04 22.01
N ASP A 603 11.60 -10.44 22.15
CA ASP A 603 10.47 -10.95 22.94
C ASP A 603 9.16 -10.71 22.16
N PRO A 604 8.96 -11.46 21.05
CA PRO A 604 7.88 -11.19 20.09
C PRO A 604 6.49 -11.39 20.70
N SER A 605 5.53 -10.60 20.25
CA SER A 605 4.16 -10.68 20.75
C SER A 605 3.49 -12.01 20.40
N PRO A 606 2.69 -12.62 21.30
CA PRO A 606 1.92 -13.83 21.00
C PRO A 606 0.72 -13.52 20.10
N ASN A 607 0.30 -12.26 20.02
CA ASN A 607 -0.84 -11.84 19.21
C ASN A 607 -0.40 -11.60 17.78
N SER A 608 -1.29 -11.87 16.82
CA SER A 608 -1.10 -11.44 15.44
C SER A 608 -1.45 -9.96 15.26
N PHE A 609 -0.90 -9.31 14.24
CA PHE A 609 -1.13 -7.88 14.03
C PHE A 609 -2.59 -7.60 13.71
N ALA A 610 -3.23 -8.50 12.96
CA ALA A 610 -4.66 -8.44 12.70
C ALA A 610 -5.49 -8.51 14.00
N ALA A 611 -5.16 -9.42 14.92
CA ALA A 611 -5.83 -9.51 16.22
C ALA A 611 -5.60 -8.24 17.05
N TYR A 612 -4.36 -7.75 17.12
CA TYR A 612 -4.05 -6.49 17.80
C TYR A 612 -4.86 -5.29 17.25
N LEU A 613 -4.91 -5.14 15.92
CA LEU A 613 -5.69 -4.06 15.31
C LEU A 613 -7.19 -4.19 15.63
N GLN A 614 -7.73 -5.40 15.56
CA GLN A 614 -9.15 -5.69 15.74
C GLN A 614 -9.61 -5.59 17.20
N GLU A 615 -8.79 -6.06 18.13
CA GLU A 615 -9.16 -6.30 19.52
C GLU A 615 -8.62 -5.22 20.46
N LYS A 616 -7.53 -4.53 20.08
CA LYS A 616 -6.92 -3.48 20.91
C LYS A 616 -6.87 -2.11 20.23
N ALA A 617 -6.15 -1.97 19.12
CA ALA A 617 -5.79 -0.66 18.59
C ALA A 617 -6.99 0.16 18.09
N ILE A 618 -7.83 -0.42 17.23
CA ILE A 618 -9.03 0.25 16.73
C ILE A 618 -10.04 0.47 17.87
N PRO A 619 -10.38 -0.53 18.72
CA PRO A 619 -11.25 -0.31 19.87
C PRO A 619 -10.80 0.82 20.79
N GLN A 620 -9.50 0.95 21.08
CA GLN A 620 -8.98 2.06 21.88
C GLN A 620 -9.13 3.42 21.18
N VAL A 621 -8.87 3.50 19.87
CA VAL A 621 -9.13 4.74 19.11
C VAL A 621 -10.62 5.12 19.17
N VAL A 622 -11.52 4.13 19.09
CA VAL A 622 -12.97 4.34 19.28
C VAL A 622 -13.28 4.85 20.70
N GLU A 623 -12.71 4.24 21.76
CA GLU A 623 -12.88 4.70 23.14
C GLU A 623 -12.45 6.17 23.30
N LEU A 624 -11.27 6.53 22.80
CA LEU A 624 -10.74 7.89 22.90
C LEU A 624 -11.66 8.91 22.23
N LEU A 625 -12.09 8.66 20.99
CA LEU A 625 -13.00 9.54 20.25
C LEU A 625 -14.39 9.62 20.89
N GLN A 626 -14.87 8.53 21.48
CA GLN A 626 -16.16 8.51 22.15
C GLN A 626 -16.12 9.25 23.49
N ARG A 627 -15.02 9.19 24.22
CA ARG A 627 -14.88 9.86 25.53
C ARG A 627 -14.62 11.35 25.37
N TYR A 628 -13.70 11.74 24.48
CA TYR A 628 -13.26 13.13 24.34
C TYR A 628 -13.97 13.83 23.17
N LYS A 629 -15.23 14.21 23.37
CA LYS A 629 -16.11 14.71 22.28
C LYS A 629 -15.62 15.98 21.58
N LYS A 630 -14.85 16.83 22.26
CA LYS A 630 -14.27 18.07 21.72
C LYS A 630 -12.80 17.91 21.30
N LEU A 631 -12.33 16.69 21.10
CA LEU A 631 -10.99 16.43 20.56
C LEU A 631 -10.83 17.14 19.21
N LYS A 632 -9.65 17.71 18.97
CA LYS A 632 -9.30 18.39 17.72
C LYS A 632 -8.28 17.61 16.89
N TYR A 633 -7.38 16.88 17.56
CA TYR A 633 -6.24 16.22 16.92
C TYR A 633 -6.12 14.76 17.35
N ILE A 634 -5.84 13.88 16.39
CA ILE A 634 -5.22 12.59 16.66
C ILE A 634 -3.88 12.52 15.93
N TRP A 635 -2.83 12.29 16.71
CA TRP A 635 -1.46 12.16 16.24
C TRP A 635 -1.06 10.68 16.27
N PHE A 636 -1.11 10.02 15.12
CA PHE A 636 -0.66 8.62 14.99
C PHE A 636 0.85 8.56 14.79
N ASP A 637 1.48 7.43 15.11
CA ASP A 637 2.93 7.30 14.98
C ASP A 637 3.42 5.97 14.40
N MET A 638 4.63 6.03 13.83
CA MET A 638 5.44 4.93 13.34
C MET A 638 4.67 3.95 12.44
N PRO A 639 4.09 4.36 11.29
CA PRO A 639 3.25 3.51 10.45
C PRO A 639 4.03 2.48 9.61
N GLY A 640 5.24 2.08 10.04
CA GLY A 640 6.10 1.13 9.33
C GLY A 640 5.40 -0.21 9.06
N LEU A 641 5.57 -0.74 7.84
CA LEU A 641 4.97 -2.00 7.37
C LEU A 641 3.43 -2.05 7.28
N MET A 642 2.72 -0.96 7.64
CA MET A 642 1.26 -0.92 7.50
C MET A 642 0.83 -0.80 6.04
N THR A 643 -0.22 -1.52 5.67
CA THR A 643 -0.83 -1.43 4.35
C THR A 643 -1.72 -0.17 4.21
N PRO A 644 -1.95 0.33 2.98
CA PRO A 644 -2.88 1.44 2.74
C PRO A 644 -4.28 1.19 3.33
N GLN A 645 -4.76 -0.06 3.30
CA GLN A 645 -6.05 -0.46 3.87
C GLN A 645 -6.08 -0.30 5.40
N GLN A 646 -4.98 -0.64 6.08
CA GLN A 646 -4.89 -0.50 7.53
C GLN A 646 -4.82 0.98 7.93
N SER A 647 -4.00 1.81 7.26
CA SER A 647 -3.98 3.26 7.49
C SER A 647 -5.35 3.89 7.23
N PHE A 648 -6.01 3.52 6.12
CA PHE A 648 -7.35 4.00 5.80
C PHE A 648 -8.38 3.61 6.86
N ARG A 649 -8.31 2.40 7.41
CA ARG A 649 -9.22 1.94 8.46
C ARG A 649 -9.15 2.84 9.70
N PHE A 650 -7.94 3.25 10.13
CA PHE A 650 -7.79 4.22 11.21
C PHE A 650 -8.37 5.58 10.83
N TYR A 651 -8.03 6.12 9.65
CA TYR A 651 -8.51 7.42 9.21
C TYR A 651 -10.04 7.46 9.15
N LYS A 652 -10.64 6.42 8.54
CA LYS A 652 -12.08 6.28 8.41
C LYS A 652 -12.76 6.15 9.77
N THR A 653 -12.17 5.40 10.71
CA THR A 653 -12.68 5.30 12.08
C THR A 653 -12.74 6.68 12.75
N VAL A 654 -11.67 7.48 12.61
CA VAL A 654 -11.65 8.87 13.11
C VAL A 654 -12.75 9.70 12.45
N TYR A 655 -12.82 9.68 11.12
CA TYR A 655 -13.77 10.48 10.35
C TYR A 655 -15.24 10.12 10.64
N ASP A 656 -15.57 8.83 10.71
CA ASP A 656 -16.93 8.35 10.94
C ASP A 656 -17.44 8.73 12.34
N LEU A 657 -16.54 8.77 13.34
CA LEU A 657 -16.88 9.14 14.71
C LEU A 657 -16.89 10.65 14.94
N ASN A 658 -15.93 11.37 14.35
CA ASN A 658 -15.86 12.82 14.41
C ASN A 658 -15.10 13.39 13.20
N PRO A 659 -15.81 13.95 12.19
CA PRO A 659 -15.19 14.49 11.00
C PRO A 659 -14.43 15.81 11.25
N GLU A 660 -14.55 16.43 12.42
CA GLU A 660 -13.80 17.65 12.78
C GLU A 660 -12.41 17.37 13.35
N VAL A 661 -12.12 16.12 13.77
CA VAL A 661 -10.80 15.73 14.26
C VAL A 661 -9.86 15.58 13.08
N ILE A 662 -8.75 16.33 13.06
CA ILE A 662 -7.72 16.18 12.04
C ILE A 662 -6.65 15.17 12.48
N VAL A 663 -6.06 14.49 11.50
CA VAL A 663 -5.14 13.36 11.69
C VAL A 663 -3.76 13.70 11.12
N SER A 664 -2.68 13.43 11.85
CA SER A 664 -1.31 13.63 11.33
C SER A 664 -0.99 12.69 10.15
N GLU A 665 -0.06 13.07 9.27
CA GLU A 665 0.39 12.20 8.18
C GLU A 665 1.09 10.91 8.62
N ARG A 666 1.50 10.85 9.90
CA ARG A 666 2.10 9.67 10.52
C ARG A 666 1.12 8.51 10.73
N ILE A 667 -0.11 8.63 10.23
CA ILE A 667 -0.99 7.49 9.95
C ILE A 667 -0.47 6.60 8.80
N GLY A 668 0.40 7.14 7.93
CA GLY A 668 1.09 6.41 6.86
C GLY A 668 0.38 6.39 5.51
N ASN A 669 1.06 5.78 4.53
CA ASN A 669 0.57 5.54 3.16
C ASN A 669 0.09 6.81 2.42
N GLY A 670 0.72 7.96 2.69
CA GLY A 670 0.40 9.24 2.07
C GLY A 670 -0.95 9.85 2.50
N MET A 671 -1.58 9.29 3.54
CA MET A 671 -2.81 9.82 4.14
C MET A 671 -2.49 10.80 5.26
N GLY A 672 -3.53 11.45 5.80
CA GLY A 672 -3.44 12.42 6.90
C GLY A 672 -3.68 13.86 6.45
N ASP A 673 -4.20 14.67 7.37
CA ASP A 673 -4.75 16.00 7.14
C ASP A 673 -3.70 17.12 7.21
N TYR A 674 -2.52 16.84 7.75
CA TYR A 674 -1.38 17.76 7.82
C TYR A 674 -0.04 16.99 7.85
N ASP A 675 1.02 17.64 7.36
CA ASP A 675 2.35 17.05 7.14
C ASP A 675 3.29 17.25 8.33
N ILE A 676 4.29 16.38 8.47
CA ILE A 676 5.32 16.37 9.52
C ILE A 676 6.69 16.31 8.82
N PRO A 677 7.43 17.43 8.73
CA PRO A 677 8.71 17.48 8.01
C PRO A 677 9.77 16.50 8.52
N GLY A 678 9.67 16.06 9.77
CA GLY A 678 10.59 15.15 10.45
C GLY A 678 10.62 15.40 11.97
N ASP A 679 11.24 14.49 12.71
CA ASP A 679 11.50 14.67 14.14
C ASP A 679 12.63 15.68 14.37
N ASN A 680 12.39 16.67 15.23
CA ASN A 680 13.37 17.72 15.54
C ASN A 680 13.98 18.38 14.28
N ARG A 681 13.15 18.60 13.27
CA ARG A 681 13.59 19.13 11.97
C ARG A 681 12.83 20.40 11.60
N ILE A 682 13.58 21.37 11.08
CA ILE A 682 13.00 22.53 10.40
C ILE A 682 13.21 22.34 8.88
N PRO A 683 12.15 22.37 8.05
CA PRO A 683 12.29 22.22 6.61
C PRO A 683 13.10 23.37 6.00
N ALA A 684 13.85 23.08 4.94
CA ALA A 684 14.56 24.07 4.14
C ALA A 684 13.57 25.02 3.42
N ALA A 685 14.03 26.21 3.06
CA ALA A 685 13.18 27.24 2.45
C ALA A 685 12.61 26.85 1.06
N ASN A 686 13.20 25.86 0.38
CA ASN A 686 12.75 25.35 -0.91
C ASN A 686 11.78 24.17 -0.80
N GLU A 687 11.59 23.60 0.39
CA GLU A 687 10.60 22.55 0.61
C GLU A 687 9.18 23.14 0.54
N ARG A 688 8.25 22.36 -0.01
CA ARG A 688 6.87 22.77 -0.24
C ARG A 688 5.96 21.67 0.28
N PHE A 689 4.89 22.09 0.95
CA PHE A 689 3.88 21.21 1.54
C PHE A 689 2.53 21.53 0.91
N ASP A 690 1.83 20.49 0.46
CA ASP A 690 0.50 20.62 -0.16
C ASP A 690 -0.62 20.72 0.90
N LYS A 691 -0.32 20.32 2.13
CA LYS A 691 -1.19 20.44 3.32
C LYS A 691 -0.57 21.41 4.33
N PRO A 692 -1.33 21.88 5.34
CA PRO A 692 -0.71 22.45 6.53
C PRO A 692 0.35 21.49 7.08
N TRP A 693 1.38 22.03 7.74
CA TRP A 693 2.45 21.19 8.28
C TRP A 693 2.84 21.64 9.69
N GLU A 694 3.37 20.71 10.46
CA GLU A 694 3.79 20.90 11.84
C GLU A 694 5.18 20.32 12.07
N ALA A 695 6.13 21.17 12.45
CA ALA A 695 7.40 20.72 12.97
C ALA A 695 7.26 20.39 14.45
N ILE A 696 7.77 19.23 14.83
CA ILE A 696 7.76 18.75 16.20
C ILE A 696 9.18 18.78 16.75
N GLY A 697 9.34 19.22 17.99
CA GLY A 697 10.65 19.32 18.63
C GLY A 697 10.61 19.08 20.12
N THR A 698 11.74 18.65 20.67
CA THR A 698 11.92 18.35 22.11
C THR A 698 12.57 19.53 22.83
N PHE A 699 12.39 19.63 24.16
CA PHE A 699 13.12 20.61 24.97
C PHE A 699 14.62 20.28 25.13
N ASN A 700 14.99 19.02 25.00
CA ASN A 700 16.35 18.47 25.07
C ASN A 700 16.50 17.35 24.03
N HIS A 701 17.21 16.26 24.28
CA HIS A 701 17.48 15.19 23.31
C HIS A 701 16.49 14.02 23.36
N SER A 702 15.44 14.11 24.18
CA SER A 702 14.50 13.00 24.41
C SER A 702 13.05 13.49 24.42
N TRP A 703 12.11 12.64 23.97
CA TRP A 703 10.69 12.96 24.07
C TRP A 703 10.19 12.68 25.49
N GLY A 704 10.41 11.46 25.99
CA GLY A 704 10.18 11.12 27.39
C GLY A 704 11.26 11.68 28.31
N TYR A 705 10.95 11.78 29.60
CA TYR A 705 11.90 12.19 30.65
C TYR A 705 13.19 11.35 30.61
N LYS A 706 14.34 12.01 30.48
CA LYS A 706 15.68 11.41 30.51
C LYS A 706 16.47 12.05 31.66
N SER A 707 16.71 11.26 32.70
CA SER A 707 17.17 11.73 34.03
C SER A 707 18.50 12.49 34.04
N TYR A 708 19.36 12.25 33.06
CA TYR A 708 20.70 12.83 32.96
C TYR A 708 20.85 13.84 31.81
N ASP A 709 19.79 14.13 31.07
CA ASP A 709 19.83 15.05 29.93
C ASP A 709 19.43 16.46 30.36
N GLN A 710 20.44 17.31 30.55
CA GLN A 710 20.32 18.68 31.05
C GLN A 710 20.61 19.73 29.96
N ASP A 711 20.75 19.32 28.70
CA ASP A 711 20.95 20.24 27.59
C ASP A 711 19.61 20.79 27.08
N TRP A 712 19.01 21.64 27.92
CA TRP A 712 17.77 22.32 27.66
C TRP A 712 17.95 23.41 26.59
N LYS A 713 17.05 23.45 25.60
CA LYS A 713 16.98 24.55 24.62
C LYS A 713 16.90 25.89 25.34
N SER A 714 17.80 26.81 24.98
CA SER A 714 17.81 28.17 25.51
C SER A 714 16.60 28.96 25.02
N ILE A 715 16.29 30.09 25.66
CA ILE A 715 15.20 30.96 25.19
C ILE A 715 15.41 31.45 23.75
N ASP A 716 16.66 31.70 23.34
CA ASP A 716 16.98 32.12 21.98
C ASP A 716 16.81 31.00 20.97
N GLU A 717 17.16 29.76 21.33
CA GLU A 717 16.87 28.58 20.50
C GLU A 717 15.35 28.42 20.33
N LEU A 718 14.58 28.47 21.42
CA LEU A 718 13.12 28.32 21.35
C LEU A 718 12.44 29.39 20.48
N ARG A 719 12.89 30.64 20.61
CA ARG A 719 12.42 31.74 19.76
C ARG A 719 12.81 31.49 18.31
N TYR A 720 14.07 31.15 18.02
CA TYR A 720 14.51 30.84 16.66
C TYR A 720 13.63 29.78 16.01
N TRP A 721 13.38 28.66 16.69
CA TRP A 721 12.50 27.60 16.19
C TRP A 721 11.11 28.12 15.85
N LEU A 722 10.48 28.86 16.78
CA LEU A 722 9.16 29.41 16.57
C LEU A 722 9.12 30.36 15.35
N LEU A 723 10.09 31.26 15.23
CA LEU A 723 10.16 32.29 14.19
C LEU A 723 10.45 31.66 12.81
N GLU A 724 11.43 30.76 12.75
CA GLU A 724 11.84 30.07 11.53
C GLU A 724 10.70 29.18 11.00
N ILE A 725 9.99 28.47 11.88
CA ILE A 725 8.85 27.62 11.49
C ILE A 725 7.66 28.47 11.04
N CYS A 726 7.30 29.51 11.80
CA CYS A 726 6.13 30.34 11.48
C CYS A 726 6.32 31.16 10.21
N SER A 727 7.52 31.69 9.95
CA SER A 727 7.85 32.41 8.71
C SER A 727 7.74 31.52 7.47
N LYS A 728 8.00 30.21 7.62
CA LYS A 728 7.78 29.18 6.58
C LYS A 728 6.35 28.63 6.54
N GLY A 729 5.49 29.07 7.47
CA GLY A 729 4.05 28.83 7.44
C GLY A 729 3.57 27.62 8.22
N GLY A 730 4.47 26.91 8.91
CA GLY A 730 4.16 25.75 9.72
C GLY A 730 3.68 26.11 11.12
N ASN A 731 3.28 25.06 11.85
CA ASN A 731 3.10 25.08 13.30
C ASN A 731 4.33 24.47 13.98
N TYR A 732 4.65 24.93 15.18
CA TYR A 732 5.64 24.33 16.06
C TYR A 732 4.96 23.66 17.24
N MET A 733 5.16 22.35 17.42
CA MET A 733 4.69 21.64 18.61
C MET A 733 5.89 21.20 19.44
N LEU A 734 6.00 21.79 20.64
CA LEU A 734 7.15 21.64 21.53
C LEU A 734 6.84 20.65 22.64
N ASN A 735 7.66 19.61 22.75
CA ASN A 735 7.48 18.52 23.69
C ASN A 735 8.10 18.76 25.06
N ILE A 736 7.33 18.47 26.10
CA ILE A 736 7.77 18.29 27.48
C ILE A 736 7.72 16.82 27.89
N GLY A 737 8.62 16.42 28.79
CA GLY A 737 8.66 15.07 29.37
C GLY A 737 8.60 15.13 30.90
N PRO A 738 7.42 15.00 31.52
CA PRO A 738 7.30 14.92 32.97
C PRO A 738 8.03 13.69 33.53
N ASP A 739 8.57 13.81 34.75
CA ASP A 739 9.23 12.70 35.43
C ASP A 739 8.23 11.64 35.97
N ALA A 740 8.75 10.60 36.66
CA ALA A 740 7.93 9.54 37.22
C ALA A 740 6.98 10.00 38.34
N GLN A 741 7.22 11.19 38.91
CA GLN A 741 6.39 11.82 39.95
C GLN A 741 5.35 12.77 39.34
N GLY A 742 5.46 13.07 38.04
CA GLY A 742 4.60 14.01 37.31
C GLY A 742 5.09 15.45 37.33
N GLN A 743 6.34 15.70 37.74
CA GLN A 743 6.92 17.04 37.81
C GLN A 743 7.60 17.41 36.49
N LEU A 744 7.62 18.72 36.19
CA LEU A 744 8.36 19.28 35.07
C LEU A 744 9.67 19.89 35.56
N ALA A 745 10.73 19.79 34.75
CA ALA A 745 11.98 20.46 35.02
C ALA A 745 11.80 21.99 35.14
N GLU A 746 12.48 22.61 36.10
CA GLU A 746 12.36 24.05 36.36
C GLU A 746 12.78 24.90 35.16
N GLN A 747 13.79 24.48 34.41
CA GLN A 747 14.24 25.13 33.17
C GLN A 747 13.13 25.19 32.12
N VAL A 748 12.32 24.13 32.00
CA VAL A 748 11.17 24.09 31.09
C VAL A 748 10.13 25.14 31.52
N LYS A 749 9.78 25.18 32.82
CA LYS A 749 8.82 26.15 33.36
C LYS A 749 9.30 27.59 33.14
N GLN A 750 10.56 27.86 33.45
CA GLN A 750 11.19 29.18 33.29
C GLN A 750 11.19 29.64 31.83
N ASN A 751 11.69 28.81 30.91
CA ASN A 751 11.79 29.18 29.50
C ASN A 751 10.42 29.36 28.85
N LEU A 752 9.43 28.52 29.20
CA LEU A 752 8.04 28.70 28.74
C LEU A 752 7.41 29.99 29.29
N SER A 753 7.70 30.37 30.54
CA SER A 753 7.24 31.64 31.11
C SER A 753 7.83 32.83 30.36
N ILE A 754 9.15 32.83 30.13
CA ILE A 754 9.84 33.91 29.42
C ILE A 754 9.32 34.03 27.99
N LEU A 755 9.16 32.91 27.28
CA LEU A 755 8.62 32.89 25.92
C LEU A 755 7.17 33.39 25.89
N GLY A 756 6.36 32.99 26.87
CA GLY A 756 4.98 33.43 27.04
C GLY A 756 4.85 34.93 27.25
N ASP A 757 5.68 35.51 28.12
CA ASP A 757 5.73 36.95 28.35
C ASP A 757 6.10 37.72 27.07
N TRP A 758 7.04 37.19 26.30
CA TRP A 758 7.39 37.75 24.99
C TRP A 758 6.23 37.66 23.98
N LEU A 759 5.51 36.54 23.94
CA LEU A 759 4.37 36.31 23.05
C LEU A 759 3.12 37.13 23.41
N LYS A 760 2.97 37.60 24.66
CA LYS A 760 1.89 38.53 25.02
C LYS A 760 1.95 39.82 24.19
N THR A 761 3.16 40.31 23.91
CA THR A 761 3.39 41.51 23.09
C THR A 761 3.49 41.17 21.61
N ASN A 762 4.28 40.15 21.26
CA ASN A 762 4.66 39.90 19.87
C ASN A 762 3.80 38.83 19.17
N GLY A 763 2.88 38.18 19.90
CA GLY A 763 2.06 37.08 19.38
C GLY A 763 1.15 37.46 18.22
N GLU A 764 0.82 38.75 18.04
CA GLU A 764 0.08 39.23 16.86
C GLU A 764 0.79 38.88 15.55
N ALA A 765 2.14 38.95 15.53
CA ALA A 765 2.98 38.61 14.40
C ALA A 765 3.05 37.10 14.13
N ILE A 766 2.66 36.27 15.09
CA ILE A 766 2.71 34.80 14.98
C ILE A 766 1.33 34.25 14.63
N TYR A 767 0.35 34.42 15.51
CA TYR A 767 -0.93 33.70 15.42
C TYR A 767 -1.79 34.16 14.24
N GLY A 768 -2.27 33.21 13.45
CA GLY A 768 -3.06 33.44 12.25
C GLY A 768 -2.28 34.04 11.07
N SER A 769 -0.95 34.10 11.16
CA SER A 769 -0.10 34.61 10.09
C SER A 769 0.14 33.58 8.98
N LYS A 770 0.64 34.06 7.84
CA LYS A 770 1.10 33.27 6.70
C LYS A 770 2.52 33.69 6.30
N PRO A 771 3.26 32.86 5.55
CA PRO A 771 4.53 33.27 4.97
C PRO A 771 4.39 34.54 4.14
N TRP A 772 5.40 35.42 4.23
CA TRP A 772 5.61 36.45 3.22
C TRP A 772 6.53 35.94 2.10
N ILE A 773 6.69 36.70 1.03
CA ILE A 773 7.53 36.32 -0.12
C ILE A 773 9.01 36.16 0.27
N VAL A 774 9.49 36.94 1.24
CA VAL A 774 10.77 36.75 1.90
C VAL A 774 10.47 36.19 3.28
N GLN A 775 11.06 35.05 3.64
CA GLN A 775 10.82 34.40 4.93
C GLN A 775 11.80 34.89 6.01
N HIS A 776 13.05 35.11 5.60
CA HIS A 776 14.14 35.55 6.45
C HIS A 776 15.08 36.49 5.66
N GLU A 777 15.57 37.54 6.30
CA GLU A 777 16.73 38.31 5.85
C GLU A 777 17.76 38.41 6.97
N GLY A 778 19.04 38.43 6.64
CA GLY A 778 20.12 38.54 7.61
C GLY A 778 21.23 37.52 7.38
N PRO A 779 22.38 37.68 8.06
CA PRO A 779 23.53 36.80 7.88
C PRO A 779 23.39 35.44 8.58
N THR A 780 22.47 35.29 9.54
CA THR A 780 22.40 34.09 10.37
C THR A 780 21.57 33.00 9.71
N VAL A 781 22.20 31.89 9.34
CA VAL A 781 21.51 30.71 8.81
C VAL A 781 21.88 29.50 9.66
N ILE A 782 20.87 28.80 10.17
CA ILE A 782 21.05 27.61 11.00
C ILE A 782 20.30 26.45 10.35
N GLN A 783 21.01 25.36 10.11
CA GLN A 783 20.41 24.14 9.61
C GLN A 783 20.24 23.14 10.76
N ILE A 784 18.98 22.73 10.98
CA ILE A 784 18.61 21.73 11.98
C ILE A 784 17.91 20.57 11.26
N THR A 785 18.61 19.44 11.11
CA THR A 785 18.12 18.27 10.39
C THR A 785 17.41 17.26 11.28
N ASP A 786 17.87 17.08 12.52
CA ASP A 786 17.36 16.07 13.46
C ASP A 786 17.96 16.25 14.88
N THR A 787 17.53 15.39 15.81
CA THR A 787 18.01 15.34 17.19
C THR A 787 19.50 15.01 17.30
N GLU A 788 19.99 14.05 16.50
CA GLU A 788 21.38 13.54 16.61
C GLU A 788 22.38 14.63 16.19
N GLN A 789 22.06 15.41 15.16
CA GLN A 789 22.82 16.59 14.76
C GLN A 789 22.86 17.61 15.89
N ARG A 790 21.70 17.96 16.47
CA ARG A 790 21.62 18.95 17.56
C ARG A 790 22.41 18.51 18.79
N GLU A 791 22.34 17.23 19.15
CA GLU A 791 23.10 16.65 20.27
C GLU A 791 24.61 16.72 20.04
N LYS A 792 25.05 16.40 18.82
CA LYS A 792 26.46 16.39 18.47
C LYS A 792 27.07 17.78 18.35
N GLU A 793 26.34 18.73 17.75
CA GLU A 793 26.86 20.04 17.36
C GLU A 793 26.56 21.14 18.40
N GLY A 794 25.52 20.92 19.20
CA GLY A 794 24.90 21.94 20.05
C GLY A 794 24.18 23.02 19.25
N PHE A 795 23.46 23.91 19.94
CA PHE A 795 22.90 25.10 19.32
C PHE A 795 23.89 26.27 19.37
N LYS A 796 24.39 26.68 18.20
CA LYS A 796 25.32 27.82 18.07
C LYS A 796 24.74 28.84 17.10
N ALA A 797 24.33 29.99 17.65
CA ALA A 797 23.77 31.08 16.87
C ALA A 797 24.34 32.42 17.34
N ASN A 798 24.77 33.24 16.38
CA ASN A 798 25.19 34.62 16.62
C ASN A 798 24.22 35.56 15.91
N PHE A 799 22.99 35.62 16.44
CA PHE A 799 21.97 36.52 15.89
C PHE A 799 22.45 37.97 15.92
N THR A 800 22.13 38.69 14.85
CA THR A 800 22.50 40.08 14.63
C THR A 800 21.26 40.96 14.58
N ALA A 801 21.43 42.27 14.71
CA ALA A 801 20.33 43.22 14.53
C ALA A 801 19.83 43.33 13.07
N SER A 802 20.45 42.59 12.14
CA SER A 802 20.03 42.49 10.74
C SER A 802 19.27 41.21 10.42
N ASP A 803 19.06 40.33 11.41
CA ASP A 803 18.26 39.10 11.23
C ASP A 803 16.78 39.38 11.51
N PHE A 804 15.95 39.24 10.48
CA PHE A 804 14.50 39.38 10.56
C PHE A 804 13.78 38.18 9.95
N TRP A 805 12.77 37.70 10.67
CA TRP A 805 11.80 36.72 10.17
C TRP A 805 10.51 37.43 9.82
N PHE A 806 9.92 37.07 8.69
CA PHE A 806 8.74 37.75 8.18
C PHE A 806 7.52 36.85 8.17
N THR A 807 6.41 37.43 8.58
CA THR A 807 5.08 36.83 8.48
C THR A 807 4.08 37.89 8.03
N GLN A 808 2.98 37.50 7.40
CA GLN A 808 1.94 38.44 7.00
C GLN A 808 0.58 38.04 7.55
N LYS A 809 -0.24 39.04 7.85
CA LYS A 809 -1.64 38.88 8.25
C LYS A 809 -2.44 40.07 7.76
N GLN A 810 -3.45 39.81 6.93
CA GLN A 810 -4.29 40.86 6.33
C GLN A 810 -3.45 41.91 5.56
N ASP A 811 -3.55 43.20 5.91
CA ASP A 811 -2.79 44.30 5.31
C ASP A 811 -1.47 44.61 6.04
N ALA A 812 -1.13 43.82 7.06
CA ALA A 812 0.09 43.97 7.84
C ALA A 812 1.12 42.90 7.49
N LEU A 813 2.33 43.36 7.22
CA LEU A 813 3.55 42.57 7.25
C LEU A 813 4.19 42.74 8.63
N TYR A 814 4.73 41.66 9.17
CA TYR A 814 5.46 41.69 10.42
C TYR A 814 6.90 41.31 10.18
N ALA A 815 7.81 42.03 10.83
CA ALA A 815 9.23 41.70 10.87
C ALA A 815 9.63 41.45 12.32
N LEU A 816 9.99 40.20 12.63
CA LEU A 816 10.40 39.76 13.96
C LEU A 816 11.92 39.74 14.03
N ALA A 817 12.49 40.47 14.99
CA ALA A 817 13.92 40.55 15.21
C ALA A 817 14.33 39.78 16.46
N MET A 818 15.44 39.05 16.36
CA MET A 818 16.00 38.35 17.52
C MET A 818 16.74 39.30 18.46
N VAL A 819 17.39 40.33 17.91
CA VAL A 819 18.29 41.27 18.60
C VAL A 819 17.89 42.72 18.30
N ALA A 820 17.87 43.56 19.34
CA ALA A 820 17.71 45.00 19.19
C ALA A 820 19.08 45.68 18.93
N PRO A 821 19.20 46.57 17.92
CA PRO A 821 20.44 47.31 17.69
C PRO A 821 20.74 48.26 18.85
N ALA A 822 22.01 48.32 19.27
CA ALA A 822 22.44 49.12 20.41
C ALA A 822 22.20 50.62 20.23
N ASP A 823 22.35 51.12 18.99
CA ASP A 823 22.06 52.52 18.62
C ASP A 823 20.58 52.75 18.26
N GLY A 824 19.76 51.69 18.30
CA GLY A 824 18.34 51.70 17.97
C GLY A 824 18.03 51.90 16.48
N LYS A 825 19.03 51.92 15.58
CA LYS A 825 18.81 52.10 14.15
C LYS A 825 18.50 50.76 13.49
N VAL A 826 17.39 50.71 12.77
CA VAL A 826 16.88 49.49 12.13
C VAL A 826 16.79 49.73 10.63
N SER A 827 17.20 48.73 9.85
CA SER A 827 17.14 48.75 8.39
C SER A 827 16.67 47.39 7.88
N LEU A 828 15.54 47.37 7.17
CA LEU A 828 14.97 46.17 6.55
C LEU A 828 15.13 46.24 5.03
N ARG A 829 16.05 45.44 4.48
CA ARG A 829 16.45 45.53 3.06
C ARG A 829 15.36 44.99 2.13
N SER A 830 14.68 43.95 2.58
CA SER A 830 13.60 43.30 1.86
C SER A 830 12.40 44.23 1.63
N LEU A 831 12.29 45.32 2.41
CA LEU A 831 11.23 46.33 2.32
C LEU A 831 11.67 47.65 1.69
N ASN A 832 12.44 47.57 0.61
CA ASN A 832 12.71 48.75 -0.23
C ASN A 832 11.43 49.21 -0.98
N GLN A 833 11.52 50.40 -1.57
CA GLN A 833 10.41 51.04 -2.30
C GLN A 833 9.88 50.24 -3.51
N HIS A 834 10.64 49.27 -4.04
CA HIS A 834 10.25 48.43 -5.17
C HIS A 834 9.49 47.17 -4.72
N THR A 835 9.70 46.69 -3.50
CA THR A 835 9.03 45.49 -2.98
C THR A 835 7.58 45.79 -2.55
N ALA A 836 7.39 46.81 -1.72
CA ALA A 836 6.07 47.22 -1.23
C ALA A 836 6.11 48.66 -0.73
N ARG A 837 5.03 49.43 -0.89
CA ARG A 837 4.96 50.80 -0.36
C ARG A 837 4.45 50.79 1.08
N VAL A 838 5.26 51.31 2.00
CA VAL A 838 4.96 51.32 3.45
C VAL A 838 4.12 52.54 3.82
N ARG A 839 3.03 52.34 4.58
CA ARG A 839 2.13 53.39 5.06
C ARG A 839 2.41 53.80 6.51
N SER A 840 2.67 52.81 7.36
CA SER A 840 2.94 53.03 8.77
C SER A 840 3.78 51.90 9.32
N VAL A 841 4.63 52.23 10.29
CA VAL A 841 5.39 51.26 11.05
C VAL A 841 5.10 51.46 12.53
N GLU A 842 4.79 50.37 13.20
CA GLU A 842 4.56 50.28 14.64
C GLU A 842 5.51 49.24 15.22
N VAL A 843 6.14 49.53 16.35
CA VAL A 843 6.78 48.49 17.16
C VAL A 843 5.72 47.92 18.10
N LEU A 844 5.48 46.61 18.07
CA LEU A 844 4.47 46.00 18.94
C LEU A 844 4.83 46.27 20.42
N GLY A 845 3.87 46.84 21.16
CA GLY A 845 4.07 47.30 22.54
C GLY A 845 4.84 48.62 22.70
N GLY A 846 5.41 49.16 21.62
CA GLY A 846 6.17 50.43 21.60
C GLY A 846 5.51 51.58 20.83
N GLY A 847 4.46 51.30 20.06
CA GLY A 847 3.70 52.30 19.30
C GLY A 847 4.32 52.68 17.95
N ASN A 848 3.72 53.69 17.31
CA ASN A 848 4.12 54.15 15.98
C ASN A 848 5.50 54.79 15.98
N VAL A 849 6.28 54.53 14.92
CA VAL A 849 7.61 55.10 14.71
C VAL A 849 7.71 55.83 13.38
N VAL A 850 8.57 56.85 13.35
CA VAL A 850 8.93 57.55 12.10
C VAL A 850 9.89 56.66 11.32
N PHE A 851 9.66 56.57 10.01
CA PHE A 851 10.47 55.76 9.09
C PHE A 851 10.81 56.54 7.83
N GLN A 852 11.85 56.09 7.13
CA GLN A 852 12.20 56.49 5.78
C GLN A 852 12.29 55.22 4.92
N GLN A 853 11.73 55.25 3.72
CA GLN A 853 11.81 54.15 2.77
C GLN A 853 12.52 54.63 1.51
N ASP A 854 13.54 53.91 1.06
CA ASP A 854 14.31 54.21 -0.14
C ASP A 854 14.60 52.94 -0.97
N GLN A 855 15.57 53.01 -1.88
CA GLN A 855 15.98 51.89 -2.74
C GLN A 855 16.70 50.77 -1.98
N GLU A 856 17.32 51.08 -0.84
CA GLU A 856 18.12 50.16 -0.04
C GLU A 856 17.29 49.45 1.04
N GLY A 857 16.18 50.06 1.48
CA GLY A 857 15.27 49.42 2.43
C GLY A 857 14.30 50.36 3.15
N LEU A 858 13.73 49.82 4.22
CA LEU A 858 12.94 50.56 5.22
C LEU A 858 13.82 50.85 6.44
N HIS A 859 14.04 52.12 6.74
CA HIS A 859 14.90 52.60 7.82
C HIS A 859 14.09 53.29 8.90
N LEU A 860 14.37 52.99 10.17
CA LEU A 860 13.69 53.61 11.31
C LEU A 860 14.56 53.68 12.56
N GLN A 861 14.12 54.48 13.52
CA GLN A 861 14.71 54.58 14.85
C GLN A 861 13.75 53.97 15.88
N LEU A 862 14.23 53.00 16.66
CA LEU A 862 13.46 52.41 17.74
C LEU A 862 13.19 53.43 18.87
N PRO A 863 12.03 53.33 19.56
CA PRO A 863 11.74 54.14 20.75
C PRO A 863 12.82 53.99 21.83
N LYS A 864 13.06 55.05 22.60
CA LYS A 864 14.02 55.02 23.72
C LYS A 864 13.67 53.89 24.69
N GLY A 865 14.65 53.05 25.04
CA GLY A 865 14.50 51.90 25.95
C GLY A 865 14.30 50.55 25.24
N MET A 866 13.81 50.54 23.99
CA MET A 866 13.68 49.29 23.20
C MET A 866 15.03 48.69 22.81
N SER A 867 16.07 49.51 22.65
CA SER A 867 17.43 49.04 22.34
C SER A 867 18.07 48.22 23.48
N GLN A 868 17.48 48.24 24.68
CA GLN A 868 17.91 47.42 25.83
C GLN A 868 17.12 46.10 25.95
N ASN A 869 16.14 45.86 25.07
CA ASN A 869 15.37 44.62 25.10
C ASN A 869 16.22 43.45 24.61
N THR A 870 16.55 42.55 25.54
CA THR A 870 17.37 41.35 25.26
C THR A 870 16.60 40.27 24.49
N LEU A 871 15.27 40.35 24.45
CA LEU A 871 14.41 39.40 23.74
C LEU A 871 13.94 39.92 22.38
N GLY A 872 14.60 40.92 21.81
CA GLY A 872 14.25 41.47 20.50
C GLY A 872 12.86 42.11 20.46
N TYR A 873 12.27 42.23 19.27
CA TYR A 873 11.02 42.97 19.05
C TYR A 873 10.33 42.52 17.76
N ALA A 874 9.07 42.92 17.58
CA ALA A 874 8.37 42.76 16.31
C ALA A 874 7.85 44.11 15.80
N LEU A 875 8.01 44.33 14.51
CA LEU A 875 7.42 45.45 13.80
C LEU A 875 6.12 45.01 13.14
N LYS A 876 5.12 45.89 13.16
CA LYS A 876 3.91 45.81 12.35
C LYS A 876 3.96 46.89 11.28
N ILE A 877 3.97 46.46 10.04
CA ILE A 877 4.24 47.28 8.87
C ILE A 877 3.02 47.20 7.97
N ARG A 878 2.25 48.29 7.88
CA ARG A 878 1.11 48.34 6.95
C ARG A 878 1.60 48.73 5.57
N ILE A 879 1.29 47.92 4.58
CA ILE A 879 1.67 48.14 3.18
C ILE A 879 0.45 48.51 2.34
N GLU A 880 0.66 49.24 1.24
CA GLU A 880 -0.42 49.42 0.26
C GLU A 880 -0.74 48.09 -0.41
N LYS A 881 -2.03 47.77 -0.56
CA LYS A 881 -2.42 46.69 -1.47
C LYS A 881 -1.95 47.09 -2.87
N SER A 882 -1.18 46.23 -3.53
CA SER A 882 -0.95 46.31 -4.96
C SER A 882 -2.31 46.42 -5.67
N ILE A 883 -2.41 47.38 -6.59
CA ILE A 883 -3.60 47.61 -7.45
C ILE A 883 -3.86 46.39 -8.32
#